data_AF-A0A961IQX3-F1
#
_entry.id   AF-A0A961IQX3-F1
#
_cell.length_a   1.000
_cell.length_b   1.000
_cell.length_c   1.000
_cell.angle_alpha   90.00
_cell.angle_beta   90.00
_cell.angle_gamma   90.00
#
_symmetry.space_group_name_H-M   'P 1'
#
loop_
_entity.id
_entity.type
_entity.pdbx_description
1 polymer ?
#
loop_
_entity_poly.entity_id
_entity_poly.type
_entity_poly.pdbx_seq_one_letter_code
_entity_poly.pdbx_strand_id
1 'polypeptide(L)'
;MRALPRSLPDEGLLVGWSLEPGRRRNVIGFHSQTPGDLSPSTTLEPILDTGEGHLLTVAPTGAGKGTGCIMPALLRYPGPVIVIDPKGENYAVTARRRREMGQQVVVLDPFEITSAKERYRFNPLDLADSRSSRFVEDVATLANLASSSTKEDRNGENIFWREMGRTLVAAAMIDVLTMPDSEESTLTAVRGLINSPLEDLRNRAEKWKDAGQPELRRLAGILNIPASETLGGYLAFAIHQLDFLKGAQIEEHLSASDLDLNAVYEGDPVSIYLVLPPDKLESHAGLLRLWIGTLIAVITRRTRRPKHATLMLIDEAAQLGELPQLRQAITLLRGYGVRVWTFWQDLSQMRNLYPADWETLLNNCRVQQYFGATTALAADAIVRTSGYGTRESVLDLERDEMILNISGDEPVVARTPNYRYDPPFEGAFDANPFYVNLPEEGYVARSRPVYRKTEPPSVRHRARTARQAMILANRIFHPIPAAGWTVVDGDERVLRLQMAGIANRAILDDNSIVVRRCPLPFYKGFDWYDIEDRRSSPARHAYFAMDHATAHLLNGSSSVIHDLNEKCALQLSSKSVLLYLEFFSTNVHGDLGRFLILDAVDEVEWREAPEHSFLEDLRQRIAPPRLIASGEPDSGYLIGAELTYENSIFEATFRIGQSGDVTMEEDTPIAGDLPIVSDLERLRYIGSFDADGKFTSLRAEL
;
A
#
# COMPACT_ATOMS: atom_id res chain seq x y z
N MET A 1 2.05 35.98 7.69
CA MET A 1 1.57 34.75 8.36
C MET A 1 0.89 35.11 9.66
N ARG A 2 -0.22 34.46 10.00
CA ARG A 2 -0.82 34.54 11.34
C ARG A 2 0.14 33.90 12.36
N ALA A 3 0.17 34.39 13.59
CA ALA A 3 1.03 33.84 14.63
C ALA A 3 0.49 32.47 15.11
N LEU A 4 1.35 31.62 15.66
CA LEU A 4 0.92 30.41 16.35
C LEU A 4 0.65 30.70 17.83
N PRO A 5 -0.31 30.01 18.46
CA PRO A 5 -0.51 30.13 19.90
C PRO A 5 0.71 29.60 20.66
N ARG A 6 0.99 30.17 21.84
CA ARG A 6 2.07 29.70 22.72
C ARG A 6 1.73 28.44 23.50
N SER A 7 0.45 28.17 23.69
CA SER A 7 -0.06 27.03 24.43
C SER A 7 -1.21 26.37 23.67
N LEU A 8 -1.37 25.07 23.88
CA LEU A 8 -2.48 24.29 23.35
C LEU A 8 -3.38 23.83 24.51
N PRO A 9 -4.69 23.64 24.28
CA PRO A 9 -5.55 22.91 25.21
C PRO A 9 -4.98 21.55 25.59
N ASP A 10 -5.28 21.02 26.77
CA ASP A 10 -4.72 19.73 27.23
C ASP A 10 -5.36 18.51 26.53
N GLU A 11 -6.56 18.67 26.00
CA GLU A 11 -7.31 17.58 25.37
C GLU A 11 -7.06 17.49 23.85
N GLY A 12 -7.02 16.25 23.34
CA GLY A 12 -6.98 15.95 21.90
C GLY A 12 -5.57 15.92 21.28
N LEU A 13 -5.45 15.11 20.23
CA LEU A 13 -4.24 15.05 19.41
C LEU A 13 -4.19 16.25 18.48
N LEU A 14 -3.06 16.94 18.42
CA LEU A 14 -2.84 17.99 17.42
C LEU A 14 -2.65 17.33 16.06
N VAL A 15 -3.62 17.50 15.18
CA VAL A 15 -3.64 16.90 13.84
C VAL A 15 -3.47 17.92 12.72
N GLY A 16 -3.28 19.21 13.04
CA GLY A 16 -3.06 20.28 12.07
C GLY A 16 -3.27 21.68 12.64
N TRP A 17 -2.90 22.69 11.86
CA TRP A 17 -3.24 24.09 12.09
C TRP A 17 -4.18 24.56 10.99
N SER A 18 -5.32 25.15 11.36
CA SER A 18 -6.31 25.63 10.38
C SER A 18 -5.77 26.82 9.60
N LEU A 19 -5.73 26.68 8.27
CA LEU A 19 -5.44 27.79 7.36
C LEU A 19 -6.70 28.58 6.99
N GLU A 20 -7.89 28.02 7.23
CA GLU A 20 -9.17 28.67 6.95
C GLU A 20 -9.48 29.76 7.99
N PRO A 21 -9.91 30.97 7.58
CA PRO A 21 -10.48 31.95 8.49
C PRO A 21 -11.83 31.47 9.07
N GLY A 22 -11.87 31.09 10.35
CA GLY A 22 -13.10 30.96 11.14
C GLY A 22 -14.01 29.77 10.79
N ARG A 23 -13.54 28.53 11.00
CA ARG A 23 -14.34 27.34 10.66
C ARG A 23 -15.54 27.18 11.59
N ARG A 24 -16.74 27.11 10.98
CA ARG A 24 -17.97 26.59 11.59
C ARG A 24 -17.77 25.12 11.93
N ARG A 25 -17.92 24.74 13.21
CA ARG A 25 -18.15 23.34 13.59
C ARG A 25 -19.53 22.93 13.07
N ASN A 26 -19.61 21.97 12.15
CA ASN A 26 -20.84 21.20 11.99
C ASN A 26 -20.93 20.22 13.16
N VAL A 27 -21.45 20.69 14.29
CA VAL A 27 -21.83 19.80 15.38
C VAL A 27 -23.07 19.06 14.89
N ILE A 28 -22.97 17.75 14.69
CA ILE A 28 -24.15 16.89 14.54
C ILE A 28 -24.90 16.95 15.88
N GLY A 29 -25.92 17.81 15.94
CA GLY A 29 -26.77 18.04 17.11
C GLY A 29 -27.64 19.28 16.93
N PHE A 30 -28.93 19.18 17.24
CA PHE A 30 -29.91 20.27 17.11
C PHE A 30 -29.67 21.38 18.14
N HIS A 31 -28.68 22.25 17.88
CA HIS A 31 -28.57 23.53 18.58
C HIS A 31 -28.43 24.67 17.57
N SER A 32 -29.49 25.47 17.45
CA SER A 32 -29.50 26.76 16.80
C SER A 32 -28.59 27.72 17.57
N GLN A 33 -27.52 28.21 16.96
CA GLN A 33 -26.80 29.41 17.43
C GLN A 33 -26.85 30.50 16.36
N THR A 34 -27.15 31.70 16.81
CA THR A 34 -27.31 32.93 16.02
C THR A 34 -25.95 33.39 15.47
N PRO A 35 -25.87 33.85 14.21
CA PRO A 35 -24.61 34.35 13.63
C PRO A 35 -24.22 35.70 14.28
N GLY A 36 -23.15 35.70 15.07
CA GLY A 36 -22.54 36.90 15.65
C GLY A 36 -21.05 36.99 15.30
N ASP A 37 -20.65 38.18 14.83
CA ASP A 37 -19.31 38.71 14.53
C ASP A 37 -18.08 37.81 14.73
N LEU A 38 -17.43 37.44 13.61
CA LEU A 38 -16.05 36.93 13.61
C LEU A 38 -15.11 38.01 13.10
N SER A 39 -14.42 38.70 14.02
CA SER A 39 -13.21 39.45 13.70
C SER A 39 -12.10 38.48 13.25
N PRO A 40 -11.31 38.78 12.22
CA PRO A 40 -10.24 37.89 11.77
C PRO A 40 -9.21 37.67 12.87
N SER A 41 -9.11 36.41 13.35
CA SER A 41 -8.11 36.00 14.33
C SER A 41 -6.70 36.25 13.80
N THR A 42 -5.84 36.85 14.65
CA THR A 42 -4.42 37.11 14.37
C THR A 42 -3.56 35.85 14.53
N THR A 43 -4.12 34.78 15.08
CA THR A 43 -3.45 33.49 15.32
C THR A 43 -4.08 32.34 14.54
N LEU A 44 -3.27 31.37 14.10
CA LEU A 44 -3.80 30.12 13.54
C LEU A 44 -4.48 29.30 14.64
N GLU A 45 -5.61 28.66 14.30
CA GLU A 45 -6.36 27.83 15.23
C GLU A 45 -5.85 26.38 15.19
N PRO A 46 -5.63 25.72 16.33
CA PRO A 46 -5.24 24.31 16.35
C PRO A 46 -6.42 23.41 15.97
N ILE A 47 -6.15 22.41 15.12
CA ILE A 47 -7.08 21.32 14.84
C ILE A 47 -6.73 20.17 15.79
N LEU A 48 -7.59 19.99 16.79
CA LEU A 48 -7.45 18.96 17.82
C LEU A 48 -8.47 17.86 17.58
N ASP A 49 -8.02 16.62 17.38
CA ASP A 49 -8.92 15.48 17.36
C ASP A 49 -9.06 14.87 18.76
N THR A 50 -10.22 15.11 19.35
CA THR A 50 -10.67 14.54 20.63
C THR A 50 -11.41 13.19 20.45
N GLY A 51 -11.54 12.72 19.21
CA GLY A 51 -12.16 11.44 18.90
C GLY A 51 -11.29 10.23 19.30
N GLU A 52 -11.94 9.07 19.37
CA GLU A 52 -11.28 7.79 19.66
C GLU A 52 -11.04 6.93 18.42
N GLY A 53 -11.17 7.51 17.22
CA GLY A 53 -10.95 6.78 15.97
C GLY A 53 -9.47 6.68 15.60
N HIS A 54 -9.14 5.68 14.79
CA HIS A 54 -7.78 5.46 14.29
C HIS A 54 -7.33 6.60 13.38
N LEU A 55 -6.02 6.76 13.22
CA LEU A 55 -5.45 7.72 12.29
C LEU A 55 -4.52 7.03 11.30
N LEU A 56 -4.44 7.63 10.12
CA LEU A 56 -3.53 7.22 9.07
C LEU A 56 -2.86 8.46 8.49
N THR A 57 -1.56 8.38 8.30
CA THR A 57 -0.77 9.43 7.65
C THR A 57 -0.02 8.83 6.46
N VAL A 58 -0.22 9.40 5.28
CA VAL A 58 0.58 9.14 4.08
C VAL A 58 1.53 10.31 3.89
N ALA A 59 2.83 10.04 3.98
CA ALA A 59 3.87 11.05 3.92
C ALA A 59 5.13 10.50 3.25
N PRO A 60 5.53 11.03 2.07
CA PRO A 60 6.75 10.61 1.41
C PRO A 60 8.00 10.73 2.29
N THR A 61 9.05 10.01 1.92
CA THR A 61 10.33 10.08 2.64
C THR A 61 10.84 11.51 2.76
N GLY A 62 11.13 11.95 3.99
CA GLY A 62 11.61 13.31 4.26
C GLY A 62 10.53 14.40 4.28
N ALA A 63 9.24 14.06 4.15
CA ALA A 63 8.12 15.00 4.25
C ALA A 63 7.86 15.49 5.69
N GLY A 64 8.52 14.92 6.69
CA GLY A 64 8.44 15.40 8.07
C GLY A 64 7.35 14.77 8.94
N LYS A 65 6.94 13.52 8.66
CA LYS A 65 5.97 12.76 9.50
C LYS A 65 6.35 12.71 10.98
N GLY A 66 7.64 12.51 11.28
CA GLY A 66 8.16 12.53 12.64
C GLY A 66 8.04 13.92 13.27
N THR A 67 8.45 14.96 12.54
CA THR A 67 8.42 16.35 13.01
C THR A 67 7.00 16.92 13.19
N GLY A 68 6.05 16.49 12.36
CA GLY A 68 4.72 17.08 12.30
C GLY A 68 3.58 16.27 12.88
N CYS A 69 3.76 14.97 13.08
CA CYS A 69 2.70 14.11 13.62
C CYS A 69 3.17 13.34 14.87
N ILE A 70 4.21 12.52 14.74
CA ILE A 70 4.62 11.56 15.79
C ILE A 70 5.13 12.29 17.04
N MET A 71 6.14 13.14 16.90
CA MET A 71 6.72 13.85 18.05
C MET A 71 5.71 14.82 18.69
N PRO A 72 4.96 15.64 17.93
CA PRO A 72 3.89 16.47 18.51
C PRO A 72 2.87 15.67 19.33
N ALA A 73 2.50 14.46 18.88
CA ALA A 73 1.59 13.59 19.61
C ALA A 73 2.23 13.07 20.92
N LEU A 74 3.46 12.54 20.84
CA LEU A 74 4.17 11.99 21.99
C LEU A 74 4.48 13.03 23.07
N LEU A 75 4.78 14.28 22.68
CA LEU A 75 5.10 15.38 23.60
C LEU A 75 3.88 15.90 24.38
N ARG A 76 2.66 15.58 23.92
CA ARG A 76 1.41 16.10 24.50
C ARG A 76 0.45 15.05 25.05
N TYR A 77 0.40 13.86 24.47
CA TYR A 77 -0.65 12.89 24.78
C TYR A 77 -0.54 12.38 26.23
N PRO A 78 -1.51 12.63 27.13
CA PRO A 78 -1.36 12.29 28.55
C PRO A 78 -1.55 10.79 28.83
N GLY A 79 -2.13 10.04 27.89
CA GLY A 79 -2.39 8.61 28.04
C GLY A 79 -1.20 7.71 27.72
N PRO A 80 -1.37 6.39 27.90
CA PRO A 80 -0.36 5.39 27.52
C PRO A 80 -0.08 5.38 26.03
N VAL A 81 1.17 5.07 25.68
CA VAL A 81 1.61 4.93 24.28
C VAL A 81 2.37 3.62 24.08
N ILE A 82 2.19 3.02 22.90
CA ILE A 82 3.03 1.93 22.38
C ILE A 82 3.58 2.43 21.05
N VAL A 83 4.89 2.60 20.95
CA VAL A 83 5.56 3.22 19.81
C VAL A 83 6.48 2.21 19.17
N ILE A 84 6.24 1.87 17.90
CA ILE A 84 7.20 1.12 17.10
C ILE A 84 8.16 2.14 16.49
N ASP A 85 9.40 2.12 16.96
CA ASP A 85 10.41 3.15 16.73
C ASP A 85 11.70 2.54 16.15
N PRO A 86 11.74 2.17 14.86
CA PRO A 86 12.88 1.48 14.26
C PRO A 86 14.21 2.23 14.41
N LYS A 87 14.17 3.56 14.53
CA LYS A 87 15.38 4.40 14.63
C LYS A 87 15.71 4.83 16.06
N GLY A 88 14.85 4.53 17.04
CA GLY A 88 15.03 5.02 18.41
C GLY A 88 14.88 6.55 18.56
N GLU A 89 14.50 7.27 17.50
CA GLU A 89 14.45 8.74 17.52
C GLU A 89 13.27 9.25 18.35
N ASN A 90 12.16 8.52 18.32
CA ASN A 90 10.97 8.88 19.09
C ASN A 90 11.25 8.79 20.59
N TYR A 91 11.94 7.73 21.03
CA TYR A 91 12.42 7.62 22.41
C TYR A 91 13.35 8.78 22.76
N ALA A 92 14.41 8.98 21.96
CA ALA A 92 15.46 9.96 22.26
C ALA A 92 14.91 11.39 22.44
N VAL A 93 13.94 11.79 21.60
CA VAL A 93 13.37 13.14 21.61
C VAL A 93 12.34 13.34 22.72
N THR A 94 11.58 12.29 23.08
CA THR A 94 10.33 12.46 23.85
C THR A 94 10.37 11.85 25.25
N ALA A 95 11.28 10.91 25.54
CA ALA A 95 11.29 10.14 26.79
C ALA A 95 11.34 11.02 28.06
N ARG A 96 12.15 12.10 28.09
CA ARG A 96 12.16 13.04 29.23
C ARG A 96 10.77 13.64 29.46
N ARG A 97 10.15 14.15 28.41
CA ARG A 97 8.84 14.79 28.49
C ARG A 97 7.74 13.84 28.93
N ARG A 98 7.78 12.59 28.46
CA ARG A 98 6.88 11.54 28.93
C ARG A 98 7.01 11.33 30.44
N ARG A 99 8.24 11.25 30.97
CA ARG A 99 8.47 11.15 32.42
C ARG A 99 7.97 12.39 33.18
N GLU A 100 8.16 13.59 32.65
CA GLU A 100 7.63 14.84 33.23
C GLU A 100 6.09 14.88 33.29
N MET A 101 5.42 14.20 32.35
CA MET A 101 3.96 13.99 32.39
C MET A 101 3.53 12.92 33.40
N GLY A 102 4.45 12.39 34.21
CA GLY A 102 4.18 11.38 35.24
C GLY A 102 4.09 9.96 34.71
N GLN A 103 4.60 9.70 33.50
CA GLN A 103 4.51 8.39 32.88
C GLN A 103 5.71 7.50 33.21
N GLN A 104 5.46 6.20 33.38
CA GLN A 104 6.53 5.20 33.29
C GLN A 104 6.99 5.12 31.84
N VAL A 105 8.29 5.19 31.59
CA VAL A 105 8.87 5.06 30.25
C VAL A 105 9.67 3.77 30.19
N VAL A 106 9.35 2.90 29.23
CA VAL A 106 9.99 1.62 28.98
C VAL A 106 10.49 1.63 27.54
N VAL A 107 11.75 1.22 27.33
CA VAL A 107 12.34 1.06 25.99
C VAL A 107 12.89 -0.34 25.83
N LEU A 108 12.34 -1.08 24.87
CA LEU A 108 12.81 -2.41 24.48
C LEU A 108 13.73 -2.23 23.27
N ASP A 109 15.03 -2.23 23.51
CA ASP A 109 16.07 -1.92 22.52
C ASP A 109 17.24 -2.92 22.63
N PRO A 110 17.03 -4.17 22.18
CA PRO A 110 18.02 -5.23 22.33
C PRO A 110 19.34 -4.96 21.59
N PHE A 111 19.31 -4.07 20.59
CA PHE A 111 20.47 -3.72 19.77
C PHE A 111 21.11 -2.38 20.16
N GLU A 112 20.67 -1.79 21.28
CA GLU A 112 21.26 -0.59 21.90
C GLU A 112 21.31 0.64 20.98
N ILE A 113 20.31 0.80 20.09
CA ILE A 113 20.22 1.90 19.12
C ILE A 113 20.05 3.26 19.80
N THR A 114 19.29 3.32 20.88
CA THR A 114 18.93 4.55 21.61
C THR A 114 20.02 5.05 22.55
N SER A 115 21.05 4.22 22.84
CA SER A 115 22.02 4.47 23.91
C SER A 115 21.35 4.77 25.26
N ALA A 116 20.15 4.22 25.50
CA ALA A 116 19.43 4.42 26.75
C ALA A 116 20.27 3.97 27.95
N LYS A 117 20.27 4.78 29.02
CA LYS A 117 21.00 4.47 30.25
C LYS A 117 20.40 3.27 31.00
N GLU A 118 19.09 3.10 30.87
CA GLU A 118 18.31 2.04 31.49
C GLU A 118 17.98 1.01 30.42
N ARG A 119 18.28 -0.26 30.71
CA ARG A 119 17.87 -1.40 29.89
C ARG A 119 16.60 -1.97 30.48
N TYR A 120 15.60 -2.21 29.64
CA TYR A 120 14.36 -2.85 30.06
C TYR A 120 14.24 -4.21 29.39
N ARG A 121 13.79 -5.18 30.17
CA ARG A 121 13.51 -6.54 29.74
C ARG A 121 12.00 -6.74 29.68
N PHE A 122 11.57 -7.61 28.79
CA PHE A 122 10.18 -8.02 28.69
C PHE A 122 10.11 -9.48 28.28
N ASN A 123 9.56 -10.32 29.15
CA ASN A 123 9.32 -11.73 28.91
C ASN A 123 7.85 -11.96 28.48
N PRO A 124 7.58 -12.28 27.21
CA PRO A 124 6.22 -12.54 26.74
C PRO A 124 5.52 -13.70 27.44
N LEU A 125 6.26 -14.63 28.05
CA LEU A 125 5.67 -15.75 28.79
C LEU A 125 4.88 -15.31 30.03
N ASP A 126 5.13 -14.10 30.55
CA ASP A 126 4.40 -13.54 31.69
C ASP A 126 2.91 -13.30 31.39
N LEU A 127 2.50 -13.39 30.12
CA LEU A 127 1.09 -13.41 29.72
C LEU A 127 0.33 -14.63 30.29
N ALA A 128 1.04 -15.74 30.48
CA ALA A 128 0.48 -17.05 30.80
C ALA A 128 0.81 -17.47 32.24
N ASP A 129 -0.15 -17.31 33.16
CA ASP A 129 -0.05 -17.81 34.54
C ASP A 129 -0.53 -19.26 34.61
N SER A 130 0.32 -20.18 35.09
CA SER A 130 0.01 -21.62 35.23
C SER A 130 -1.15 -21.92 36.19
N ARG A 131 -1.53 -20.96 37.04
CA ARG A 131 -2.68 -21.05 37.96
C ARG A 131 -3.97 -20.51 37.34
N SER A 132 -3.89 -19.85 36.19
CA SER A 132 -5.04 -19.29 35.49
C SER A 132 -5.80 -20.37 34.73
N SER A 133 -7.14 -20.25 34.66
CA SER A 133 -7.96 -21.11 33.82
C SER A 133 -7.70 -20.90 32.32
N ARG A 134 -7.06 -19.78 31.92
CA ARG A 134 -6.73 -19.43 30.53
C ARG A 134 -5.32 -19.86 30.12
N PHE A 135 -4.56 -20.49 31.03
CA PHE A 135 -3.15 -20.80 30.83
C PHE A 135 -2.84 -21.44 29.47
N VAL A 136 -3.61 -22.45 29.08
CA VAL A 136 -3.41 -23.17 27.80
C VAL A 136 -3.73 -22.28 26.59
N GLU A 137 -4.77 -21.45 26.67
CA GLU A 137 -5.16 -20.51 25.61
C GLU A 137 -4.10 -19.42 25.42
N ASP A 138 -3.51 -18.96 26.53
CA ASP A 138 -2.47 -17.95 26.54
C ASP A 138 -1.17 -18.48 25.94
N VAL A 139 -0.77 -19.70 26.30
CA VAL A 139 0.38 -20.37 25.67
C VAL A 139 0.12 -20.62 24.19
N ALA A 140 -1.08 -21.05 23.80
CA ALA A 140 -1.42 -21.23 22.38
C ALA A 140 -1.33 -19.90 21.61
N THR A 141 -1.74 -18.79 22.22
CA THR A 141 -1.60 -17.45 21.66
C THR A 141 -0.12 -17.09 21.46
N LEU A 142 0.74 -17.28 22.47
CA LEU A 142 2.17 -17.01 22.36
C LEU A 142 2.87 -17.89 21.32
N ALA A 143 2.53 -19.18 21.27
CA ALA A 143 3.06 -20.09 20.25
C ALA A 143 2.65 -19.64 18.84
N ASN A 144 1.38 -19.25 18.64
CA ASN A 144 0.92 -18.70 17.36
C ASN A 144 1.70 -17.44 16.95
N LEU A 145 2.01 -16.56 17.91
CA LEU A 145 2.76 -15.33 17.65
C LEU A 145 4.23 -15.61 17.26
N ALA A 146 4.83 -16.66 17.83
CA ALA A 146 6.18 -17.10 17.47
C ALA A 146 6.22 -17.77 16.07
N SER A 147 5.18 -18.50 15.69
CA SER A 147 5.09 -19.25 14.43
C SER A 147 4.59 -18.36 13.27
N SER A 148 5.44 -17.55 12.63
CA SER A 148 4.99 -16.76 11.46
C SER A 148 4.94 -17.56 10.16
N SER A 149 3.97 -17.22 9.30
CA SER A 149 3.92 -17.61 7.89
C SER A 149 4.81 -16.70 7.04
N THR A 150 5.68 -17.27 6.21
CA THR A 150 6.39 -16.56 5.15
C THR A 150 5.49 -16.47 3.90
N LYS A 151 5.67 -15.44 3.05
CA LYS A 151 4.90 -15.26 1.80
C LYS A 151 5.05 -16.44 0.82
N GLU A 152 6.05 -17.29 1.03
CA GLU A 152 6.35 -18.50 0.25
C GLU A 152 5.41 -19.70 0.56
N ASP A 153 4.52 -19.60 1.55
CA ASP A 153 3.84 -20.75 2.16
C ASP A 153 2.50 -21.16 1.51
N ARG A 154 2.37 -21.05 0.17
CA ARG A 154 1.13 -21.49 -0.53
C ARG A 154 1.07 -23.00 -0.80
N ASN A 155 2.05 -23.79 -0.37
CA ASN A 155 2.06 -25.24 -0.52
C ASN A 155 1.45 -25.95 0.70
N GLY A 156 0.42 -26.76 0.47
CA GLY A 156 -0.37 -27.44 1.51
C GLY A 156 0.41 -28.40 2.43
N GLU A 157 1.52 -28.99 1.97
CA GLU A 157 2.35 -29.88 2.79
C GLU A 157 3.08 -29.13 3.91
N ASN A 158 3.56 -27.90 3.67
CA ASN A 158 4.26 -27.09 4.68
C ASN A 158 3.34 -26.69 5.84
N ILE A 159 2.01 -26.64 5.62
CA ILE A 159 1.02 -26.26 6.64
C ILE A 159 0.99 -27.30 7.77
N PHE A 160 0.97 -28.59 7.43
CA PHE A 160 0.91 -29.66 8.42
C PHE A 160 2.15 -29.68 9.32
N TRP A 161 3.35 -29.60 8.73
CA TRP A 161 4.60 -29.61 9.49
C TRP A 161 4.74 -28.40 10.41
N ARG A 162 4.33 -27.22 9.94
CA ARG A 162 4.33 -25.98 10.74
C ARG A 162 3.40 -26.08 11.95
N GLU A 163 2.20 -26.64 11.75
CA GLU A 163 1.22 -26.84 12.82
C GLU A 163 1.75 -27.78 13.91
N MET A 164 2.46 -28.83 13.50
CA MET A 164 3.11 -29.75 14.42
C MET A 164 4.29 -29.10 15.16
N GLY A 165 5.12 -28.32 14.47
CA GLY A 165 6.19 -27.52 15.08
C GLY A 165 5.65 -26.54 16.12
N ARG A 166 4.56 -25.86 15.81
CA ARG A 166 3.86 -24.93 16.73
C ARG A 166 3.32 -25.64 17.96
N THR A 167 2.78 -26.84 17.78
CA THR A 167 2.33 -27.69 18.88
C THR A 167 3.49 -28.06 19.81
N LEU A 168 4.67 -28.37 19.27
CA LEU A 168 5.88 -28.63 20.06
C LEU A 168 6.33 -27.38 20.86
N VAL A 169 6.33 -26.20 20.23
CA VAL A 169 6.66 -24.94 20.90
C VAL A 169 5.72 -24.66 22.07
N ALA A 170 4.39 -24.83 21.87
CA ALA A 170 3.41 -24.67 22.94
C ALA A 170 3.64 -25.67 24.10
N ALA A 171 4.02 -26.91 23.80
CA ALA A 171 4.39 -27.92 24.80
C ALA A 171 5.56 -27.46 25.67
N ALA A 172 6.63 -27.01 25.01
CA ALA A 172 7.85 -26.57 25.66
C ALA A 172 7.57 -25.35 26.54
N MET A 173 6.73 -24.42 26.09
CA MET A 173 6.26 -23.29 26.90
C MET A 173 5.50 -23.76 28.15
N ILE A 174 4.53 -24.69 28.03
CA ILE A 174 3.79 -25.23 29.18
C ILE A 174 4.74 -25.89 30.17
N ASP A 175 5.65 -26.74 29.68
CA ASP A 175 6.60 -27.47 30.51
C ASP A 175 7.53 -26.52 31.26
N VAL A 176 8.08 -25.50 30.60
CA VAL A 176 8.90 -24.45 31.22
C VAL A 176 8.12 -23.62 32.26
N LEU A 177 6.84 -23.31 32.00
CA LEU A 177 5.98 -22.50 32.90
C LEU A 177 5.41 -23.29 34.08
N THR A 178 5.53 -24.62 34.08
CA THR A 178 5.03 -25.49 35.16
C THR A 178 6.16 -26.09 36.00
N MET A 179 7.42 -25.75 35.72
CA MET A 179 8.56 -26.17 36.55
C MET A 179 8.52 -25.49 37.93
N PRO A 180 9.03 -26.17 38.98
CA PRO A 180 9.12 -25.60 40.33
C PRO A 180 9.97 -24.32 40.43
N ASP A 181 10.95 -24.15 39.53
CA ASP A 181 11.86 -23.00 39.49
C ASP A 181 11.41 -21.97 38.44
N SER A 182 10.35 -21.22 38.75
CA SER A 182 9.73 -20.26 37.83
C SER A 182 10.63 -19.08 37.42
N GLU A 183 11.73 -18.84 38.14
CA GLU A 183 12.70 -17.78 37.80
C GLU A 183 13.44 -18.06 36.48
N GLU A 184 13.39 -19.30 35.96
CA GLU A 184 13.96 -19.66 34.66
C GLU A 184 12.90 -19.77 33.54
N SER A 185 11.64 -19.39 33.79
CA SER A 185 10.53 -19.49 32.84
C SER A 185 10.61 -18.46 31.71
N THR A 186 11.61 -18.60 30.84
CA THR A 186 11.95 -17.67 29.76
C THR A 186 11.82 -18.33 28.39
N LEU A 187 11.66 -17.52 27.34
CA LEU A 187 11.70 -18.01 25.96
C LEU A 187 13.06 -18.64 25.60
N THR A 188 14.14 -18.20 26.26
CA THR A 188 15.46 -18.80 26.15
C THR A 188 15.47 -20.24 26.64
N ALA A 189 14.82 -20.53 27.78
CA ALA A 189 14.66 -21.89 28.28
C ALA A 189 13.80 -22.77 27.35
N VAL A 190 12.73 -22.21 26.78
CA VAL A 190 11.90 -22.89 25.77
C VAL A 190 12.72 -23.27 24.54
N ARG A 191 13.50 -22.32 24.01
CA ARG A 191 14.41 -22.57 22.88
C ARG A 191 15.48 -23.60 23.22
N GLY A 192 16.06 -23.51 24.42
CA GLY A 192 17.05 -24.48 24.92
C GLY A 192 16.50 -25.90 24.97
N LEU A 193 15.25 -26.06 25.44
CA LEU A 193 14.57 -27.35 25.47
C LEU A 193 14.35 -27.91 24.05
N ILE A 194 13.81 -27.12 23.12
CA ILE A 194 13.56 -27.56 21.74
C ILE A 194 14.87 -27.93 21.01
N ASN A 195 15.97 -27.25 21.33
CA ASN A 195 17.30 -27.52 20.75
C ASN A 195 18.07 -28.66 21.44
N SER A 196 17.53 -29.25 22.52
CA SER A 196 18.20 -30.33 23.22
C SER A 196 18.23 -31.63 22.40
N PRO A 197 19.19 -32.55 22.67
CA PRO A 197 19.21 -33.86 22.05
C PRO A 197 17.85 -34.57 22.13
N LEU A 198 17.48 -35.30 21.07
CA LEU A 198 16.17 -35.96 21.01
C LEU A 198 15.93 -36.92 22.19
N GLU A 199 16.98 -37.55 22.71
CA GLU A 199 16.89 -38.41 23.89
C GLU A 199 16.47 -37.63 25.15
N ASP A 200 16.98 -36.41 25.33
CA ASP A 200 16.62 -35.55 26.45
C ASP A 200 15.17 -35.08 26.35
N LEU A 201 14.73 -34.70 25.14
CA LEU A 201 13.33 -34.39 24.87
C LEU A 201 12.40 -35.58 25.13
N ARG A 202 12.80 -36.80 24.76
CA ARG A 202 12.03 -38.02 25.04
C ARG A 202 11.97 -38.33 26.54
N ASN A 203 13.10 -38.19 27.24
CA ASN A 203 13.15 -38.34 28.69
C ASN A 203 12.25 -37.31 29.40
N ARG A 204 12.19 -36.08 28.88
CA ARG A 204 11.26 -35.04 29.33
C ARG A 204 9.81 -35.45 29.08
N ALA A 205 9.52 -35.96 27.89
CA ALA A 205 8.21 -36.41 27.45
C ALA A 205 7.64 -37.57 28.29
N GLU A 206 8.48 -38.44 28.86
CA GLU A 206 8.01 -39.47 29.80
C GLU A 206 7.31 -38.87 31.02
N LYS A 207 7.80 -37.73 31.52
CA LYS A 207 7.14 -37.00 32.63
C LYS A 207 5.81 -36.41 32.21
N TRP A 208 5.65 -36.09 30.92
CA TRP A 208 4.42 -35.51 30.39
C TRP A 208 3.28 -36.51 30.23
N LYS A 209 3.55 -37.83 30.21
CA LYS A 209 2.51 -38.87 30.07
C LYS A 209 1.48 -38.83 31.21
N ASP A 210 1.95 -38.52 32.41
CA ASP A 210 1.13 -38.45 33.61
C ASP A 210 0.84 -37.00 34.03
N ALA A 211 1.19 -36.01 33.20
CA ALA A 211 0.92 -34.61 33.49
C ALA A 211 -0.59 -34.35 33.54
N GLY A 212 -1.03 -33.46 34.43
CA GLY A 212 -2.44 -33.09 34.56
C GLY A 212 -3.01 -32.44 33.29
N GLN A 213 -2.18 -31.73 32.53
CA GLN A 213 -2.57 -31.05 31.28
C GLN A 213 -2.71 -32.03 30.09
N PRO A 214 -3.88 -32.13 29.44
CA PRO A 214 -4.09 -33.00 28.27
C PRO A 214 -3.14 -32.74 27.10
N GLU A 215 -2.76 -31.49 26.87
CA GLU A 215 -1.88 -31.05 25.79
C GLU A 215 -0.49 -31.67 25.95
N LEU A 216 0.07 -31.65 27.16
CA LEU A 216 1.36 -32.28 27.46
C LEU A 216 1.30 -33.80 27.22
N ARG A 217 0.21 -34.47 27.63
CA ARG A 217 0.04 -35.92 27.38
C ARG A 217 -0.02 -36.25 25.89
N ARG A 218 -0.75 -35.44 25.11
CA ARG A 218 -0.82 -35.58 23.64
C ARG A 218 0.57 -35.44 23.00
N LEU A 219 1.36 -34.47 23.47
CA LEU A 219 2.73 -34.23 23.00
C LEU A 219 3.71 -35.34 23.41
N ALA A 220 3.55 -35.90 24.60
CA ALA A 220 4.28 -37.09 25.01
C ALA A 220 4.07 -38.26 24.04
N GLY A 221 2.85 -38.39 23.49
CA GLY A 221 2.54 -39.34 22.43
C GLY A 221 3.28 -39.05 21.13
N ILE A 222 3.34 -37.78 20.70
CA ILE A 222 4.00 -37.34 19.46
C ILE A 222 5.52 -37.61 19.50
N LEU A 223 6.18 -37.28 20.62
CA LEU A 223 7.63 -37.47 20.78
C LEU A 223 8.04 -38.96 20.87
N ASN A 224 7.08 -39.83 21.19
CA ASN A 224 7.24 -41.28 21.26
C ASN A 224 6.89 -42.01 19.96
N ILE A 225 6.58 -41.29 18.87
CA ILE A 225 6.38 -41.89 17.55
C ILE A 225 7.69 -42.55 17.08
N PRO A 226 7.68 -43.84 16.67
CA PRO A 226 8.88 -44.55 16.22
C PRO A 226 9.49 -44.00 14.91
N ALA A 227 8.72 -43.26 14.11
CA ALA A 227 9.16 -42.67 12.85
C ALA A 227 10.10 -41.47 13.05
N SER A 228 11.41 -41.73 13.09
CA SER A 228 12.46 -40.73 13.33
C SER A 228 12.51 -39.62 12.27
N GLU A 229 12.23 -39.93 11.00
CA GLU A 229 12.25 -38.92 9.92
C GLU A 229 11.13 -37.89 10.08
N THR A 230 9.91 -38.33 10.39
CA THR A 230 8.76 -37.46 10.66
C THR A 230 9.00 -36.57 11.88
N LEU A 231 9.56 -37.13 12.94
CA LEU A 231 9.88 -36.36 14.15
C LEU A 231 11.00 -35.34 13.91
N GLY A 232 12.01 -35.70 13.12
CA GLY A 232 13.05 -34.76 12.68
C GLY A 232 12.47 -33.57 11.92
N GLY A 233 11.47 -33.79 11.06
CA GLY A 233 10.70 -32.73 10.40
C GLY A 233 10.03 -31.79 11.41
N TYR A 234 9.24 -32.32 12.36
CA TYR A 234 8.55 -31.48 13.36
C TYR A 234 9.52 -30.61 14.18
N LEU A 235 10.64 -31.18 14.59
CA LEU A 235 11.67 -30.46 15.34
C LEU A 235 12.33 -29.37 14.51
N ALA A 236 12.67 -29.64 13.25
CA ALA A 236 13.24 -28.64 12.35
C ALA A 236 12.32 -27.41 12.20
N PHE A 237 11.01 -27.63 12.05
CA PHE A 237 10.04 -26.54 12.02
C PHE A 237 9.92 -25.81 13.36
N ALA A 238 9.93 -26.51 14.50
CA ALA A 238 9.90 -25.88 15.83
C ALA A 238 11.13 -25.01 16.09
N ILE A 239 12.33 -25.49 15.70
CA ILE A 239 13.60 -24.75 15.80
C ILE A 239 13.53 -23.48 14.96
N HIS A 240 13.13 -23.60 13.68
CA HIS A 240 13.02 -22.47 12.77
C HIS A 240 12.05 -21.39 13.27
N GLN A 241 10.94 -21.78 13.92
CA GLN A 241 9.98 -20.84 14.52
C GLN A 241 10.57 -20.04 15.69
N LEU A 242 11.63 -20.52 16.34
CA LEU A 242 12.29 -19.87 17.48
C LEU A 242 13.65 -19.25 17.10
N ASP A 243 14.05 -19.28 15.82
CA ASP A 243 15.37 -18.81 15.39
C ASP A 243 15.58 -17.31 15.59
N PHE A 244 14.51 -16.52 15.62
CA PHE A 244 14.58 -15.08 15.90
C PHE A 244 14.98 -14.76 17.36
N LEU A 245 14.95 -15.75 18.26
CA LEU A 245 15.36 -15.59 19.67
C LEU A 245 16.87 -15.73 19.87
N LYS A 246 17.65 -16.01 18.81
CA LYS A 246 19.09 -16.24 18.92
C LYS A 246 19.84 -14.96 19.31
N GLY A 247 20.87 -15.13 20.15
CA GLY A 247 21.86 -14.10 20.46
C GLY A 247 21.75 -13.56 21.88
N ALA A 248 22.89 -13.34 22.51
CA ALA A 248 22.98 -12.98 23.93
C ALA A 248 22.19 -11.71 24.30
N GLN A 249 22.17 -10.72 23.41
CA GLN A 249 21.42 -9.47 23.59
C GLN A 249 19.90 -9.70 23.67
N ILE A 250 19.36 -10.59 22.84
CA ILE A 250 17.94 -10.95 22.82
C ILE A 250 17.60 -11.77 24.05
N GLU A 251 18.44 -12.75 24.39
CA GLU A 251 18.28 -13.59 25.59
C GLU A 251 18.26 -12.74 26.88
N GLU A 252 19.14 -11.74 27.00
CA GLU A 252 19.15 -10.79 28.13
C GLU A 252 17.82 -10.01 28.20
N HIS A 253 17.33 -9.49 27.08
CA HIS A 253 16.09 -8.71 27.02
C HIS A 253 14.82 -9.54 27.27
N LEU A 254 14.87 -10.85 27.12
CA LEU A 254 13.75 -11.76 27.36
C LEU A 254 13.84 -12.50 28.71
N SER A 255 14.90 -12.23 29.49
CA SER A 255 15.18 -12.97 30.73
C SER A 255 14.26 -12.63 31.90
N ALA A 256 13.57 -11.49 31.85
CA ALA A 256 12.64 -11.03 32.87
C ALA A 256 11.68 -9.97 32.28
N SER A 257 10.75 -9.47 33.10
CA SER A 257 9.94 -8.30 32.75
C SER A 257 10.14 -7.16 33.74
N ASP A 258 10.54 -6.02 33.20
CA ASP A 258 10.58 -4.74 33.92
C ASP A 258 9.30 -3.90 33.64
N LEU A 259 8.40 -4.42 32.78
CA LEU A 259 7.07 -3.88 32.48
C LEU A 259 6.00 -4.70 33.22
N ASP A 260 5.18 -4.05 34.03
CA ASP A 260 3.99 -4.68 34.61
C ASP A 260 2.85 -4.75 33.58
N LEU A 261 2.47 -5.96 33.20
CA LEU A 261 1.35 -6.18 32.27
C LEU A 261 0.00 -5.74 32.87
N ASN A 262 -0.15 -5.67 34.20
CA ASN A 262 -1.37 -5.13 34.80
C ASN A 262 -1.50 -3.62 34.55
N ALA A 263 -0.41 -2.87 34.54
CA ALA A 263 -0.43 -1.45 34.17
C ALA A 263 -0.91 -1.27 32.72
N VAL A 264 -0.49 -2.17 31.82
CA VAL A 264 -0.99 -2.20 30.43
C VAL A 264 -2.48 -2.56 30.38
N TYR A 265 -2.92 -3.54 31.17
CA TYR A 265 -4.33 -3.93 31.30
C TYR A 265 -5.19 -2.76 31.77
N GLU A 266 -4.87 -2.12 32.89
CA GLU A 266 -5.62 -0.99 33.46
C GLU A 266 -5.57 0.26 32.58
N GLY A 267 -4.57 0.34 31.69
CA GLY A 267 -4.31 1.51 30.86
C GLY A 267 -3.73 2.68 31.65
N ASP A 268 -2.88 2.34 32.61
CA ASP A 268 -2.03 3.28 33.33
C ASP A 268 -1.14 4.04 32.34
N PRO A 269 -0.67 5.26 32.69
CA PRO A 269 0.13 6.08 31.80
C PRO A 269 1.56 5.51 31.64
N VAL A 270 1.69 4.45 30.83
CA VAL A 270 2.96 3.81 30.45
C VAL A 270 3.29 4.13 29.00
N SER A 271 4.53 4.53 28.75
CA SER A 271 5.09 4.76 27.42
C SER A 271 6.07 3.67 27.05
N ILE A 272 5.69 2.80 26.11
CA ILE A 272 6.50 1.66 25.66
C ILE A 272 7.06 1.97 24.27
N TYR A 273 8.37 2.00 24.14
CA TYR A 273 9.08 2.16 22.87
C TYR A 273 9.67 0.82 22.45
N LEU A 274 9.32 0.34 21.26
CA LEU A 274 9.80 -0.91 20.66
C LEU A 274 10.80 -0.55 19.57
N VAL A 275 12.09 -0.77 19.84
CA VAL A 275 13.18 -0.35 18.95
C VAL A 275 13.77 -1.60 18.29
N LEU A 276 13.54 -1.72 16.99
CA LEU A 276 14.09 -2.79 16.16
C LEU A 276 14.57 -2.16 14.83
N PRO A 277 15.88 -2.04 14.60
CA PRO A 277 16.40 -1.32 13.44
C PRO A 277 16.11 -2.04 12.12
N PRO A 278 16.01 -1.30 11.00
CA PRO A 278 15.60 -1.85 9.71
C PRO A 278 16.42 -3.06 9.23
N ASP A 279 17.74 -3.08 9.48
CA ASP A 279 18.63 -4.19 9.11
C ASP A 279 18.40 -5.47 9.94
N LYS A 280 17.66 -5.37 11.05
CA LYS A 280 17.26 -6.51 11.90
C LYS A 280 15.81 -6.93 11.69
N LEU A 281 14.99 -6.13 11.00
CA LEU A 281 13.57 -6.45 10.79
C LEU A 281 13.37 -7.77 10.06
N GLU A 282 14.14 -8.05 9.01
CA GLU A 282 14.01 -9.31 8.27
C GLU A 282 14.32 -10.54 9.15
N SER A 283 15.38 -10.47 9.95
CA SER A 283 15.83 -11.59 10.78
C SER A 283 15.11 -11.73 12.12
N HIS A 284 14.52 -10.64 12.64
CA HIS A 284 13.94 -10.59 13.98
C HIS A 284 12.51 -10.02 14.01
N ALA A 285 11.80 -9.92 12.88
CA ALA A 285 10.38 -9.53 12.85
C ALA A 285 9.50 -10.37 13.79
N GLY A 286 9.88 -11.63 14.03
CA GLY A 286 9.22 -12.50 15.01
C GLY A 286 9.19 -11.92 16.41
N LEU A 287 10.27 -11.25 16.84
CA LEU A 287 10.36 -10.62 18.17
C LEU A 287 9.37 -9.48 18.30
N LEU A 288 9.31 -8.61 17.28
CA LEU A 288 8.38 -7.47 17.28
C LEU A 288 6.92 -7.93 17.25
N ARG A 289 6.60 -8.97 16.46
CA ARG A 289 5.28 -9.61 16.47
C ARG A 289 4.92 -10.17 17.83
N LEU A 290 5.87 -10.79 18.51
CA LEU A 290 5.66 -11.36 19.83
C LEU A 290 5.39 -10.26 20.87
N TRP A 291 6.19 -9.20 20.89
CA TRP A 291 5.94 -8.06 21.79
C TRP A 291 4.59 -7.39 21.54
N ILE A 292 4.29 -7.02 20.30
CA ILE A 292 3.03 -6.36 19.94
C ILE A 292 1.84 -7.29 20.23
N GLY A 293 1.95 -8.55 19.83
CA GLY A 293 0.91 -9.55 20.03
C GLY A 293 0.60 -9.77 21.50
N THR A 294 1.62 -9.86 22.36
CA THR A 294 1.44 -9.97 23.81
C THR A 294 0.78 -8.73 24.40
N LEU A 295 1.22 -7.52 24.04
CA LEU A 295 0.61 -6.28 24.51
C LEU A 295 -0.86 -6.16 24.06
N ILE A 296 -1.17 -6.52 22.81
CA ILE A 296 -2.54 -6.57 22.30
C ILE A 296 -3.37 -7.60 23.06
N ALA A 297 -2.82 -8.80 23.33
CA ALA A 297 -3.51 -9.85 24.09
C ALA A 297 -3.85 -9.42 25.53
N VAL A 298 -3.01 -8.61 26.15
CA VAL A 298 -3.31 -7.99 27.45
C VAL A 298 -4.43 -6.95 27.31
N ILE A 299 -4.34 -6.07 26.31
CA ILE A 299 -5.33 -5.01 26.09
C ILE A 299 -6.72 -5.56 25.76
N THR A 300 -6.81 -6.65 24.98
CA THR A 300 -8.10 -7.30 24.65
C THR A 300 -8.77 -7.97 25.84
N ARG A 301 -8.10 -8.09 26.99
CA ARG A 301 -8.71 -8.59 28.23
C ARG A 301 -9.44 -7.51 29.01
N ARG A 302 -9.24 -6.22 28.67
CA ARG A 302 -9.86 -5.10 29.38
C ARG A 302 -11.36 -5.27 29.51
N THR A 303 -11.86 -5.20 30.73
CA THR A 303 -13.30 -5.22 31.02
C THR A 303 -13.90 -3.82 31.00
N ARG A 304 -13.06 -2.79 31.10
CA ARG A 304 -13.44 -1.37 31.08
C ARG A 304 -12.45 -0.60 30.22
N ARG A 305 -12.90 0.50 29.66
CA ARG A 305 -12.02 1.41 28.92
C ARG A 305 -11.21 2.26 29.89
N PRO A 306 -9.92 2.47 29.62
CA PRO A 306 -9.09 3.39 30.41
C PRO A 306 -9.56 4.85 30.23
N LYS A 307 -9.14 5.72 31.14
CA LYS A 307 -9.43 7.17 31.07
C LYS A 307 -8.93 7.80 29.77
N HIS A 308 -7.74 7.40 29.33
CA HIS A 308 -7.17 7.80 28.05
C HIS A 308 -6.91 6.54 27.24
N ALA A 309 -7.27 6.56 25.95
CA ALA A 309 -7.01 5.43 25.07
C ALA A 309 -5.50 5.13 24.99
N THR A 310 -5.11 3.87 24.83
CA THR A 310 -3.73 3.53 24.51
C THR A 310 -3.45 3.94 23.07
N LEU A 311 -2.55 4.90 22.87
CA LEU A 311 -2.16 5.37 21.55
C LEU A 311 -1.04 4.48 21.00
N MET A 312 -1.34 3.70 19.97
CA MET A 312 -0.36 2.83 19.30
C MET A 312 0.15 3.53 18.04
N LEU A 313 1.42 3.93 18.03
CA LEU A 313 2.09 4.65 16.94
C LEU A 313 2.99 3.69 16.16
N ILE A 314 2.79 3.64 14.84
CA ILE A 314 3.56 2.78 13.93
C ILE A 314 4.23 3.65 12.86
N ASP A 315 5.45 4.13 13.14
CA ASP A 315 6.18 5.14 12.34
C ASP A 315 6.43 4.73 10.87
N GLU A 316 6.65 3.44 10.62
CA GLU A 316 6.76 2.91 9.26
C GLU A 316 6.09 1.55 9.18
N ALA A 317 4.78 1.56 8.95
CA ALA A 317 3.98 0.33 8.95
C ALA A 317 4.40 -0.63 7.83
N ALA A 318 4.89 -0.10 6.69
CA ALA A 318 5.32 -0.93 5.57
C ALA A 318 6.55 -1.79 5.90
N GLN A 319 7.44 -1.30 6.76
CA GLN A 319 8.65 -2.03 7.18
C GLN A 319 8.34 -3.27 8.02
N LEU A 320 7.14 -3.34 8.60
CA LEU A 320 6.71 -4.49 9.40
C LEU A 320 6.25 -5.68 8.55
N GLY A 321 6.10 -5.48 7.25
CA GLY A 321 5.46 -6.45 6.37
C GLY A 321 3.98 -6.64 6.70
N GLU A 322 3.44 -7.80 6.34
CA GLU A 322 2.08 -8.14 6.73
C GLU A 322 2.03 -8.47 8.23
N LEU A 323 1.32 -7.63 8.99
CA LEU A 323 1.06 -7.82 10.40
C LEU A 323 -0.44 -8.08 10.62
N PRO A 324 -0.89 -9.33 10.78
CA PRO A 324 -2.31 -9.65 11.03
C PRO A 324 -2.89 -8.94 12.26
N GLN A 325 -2.04 -8.71 13.28
CA GLN A 325 -2.39 -8.00 14.51
C GLN A 325 -2.75 -6.55 14.26
N LEU A 326 -2.16 -5.90 13.24
CA LEU A 326 -2.52 -4.52 12.87
C LEU A 326 -3.94 -4.45 12.32
N ARG A 327 -4.32 -5.41 11.48
CA ARG A 327 -5.69 -5.51 10.95
C ARG A 327 -6.70 -5.72 12.08
N GLN A 328 -6.39 -6.63 13.01
CA GLN A 328 -7.20 -6.82 14.21
C GLN A 328 -7.27 -5.53 15.06
N ALA A 329 -6.14 -4.83 15.18
CA ALA A 329 -6.05 -3.60 15.96
C ALA A 329 -7.01 -2.51 15.46
N ILE A 330 -7.01 -2.27 14.15
CA ILE A 330 -7.82 -1.23 13.51
C ILE A 330 -9.32 -1.60 13.49
N THR A 331 -9.67 -2.88 13.40
CA THR A 331 -11.09 -3.28 13.31
C THR A 331 -11.75 -3.46 14.69
N LEU A 332 -11.01 -3.94 15.71
CA LEU A 332 -11.58 -4.37 16.99
C LEU A 332 -11.13 -3.52 18.20
N LEU A 333 -9.88 -3.04 18.22
CA LEU A 333 -9.30 -2.55 19.48
C LEU A 333 -9.78 -1.15 19.90
N ARG A 334 -10.48 -0.43 19.02
CA ARG A 334 -11.24 0.77 19.42
C ARG A 334 -12.20 0.46 20.59
N GLY A 335 -12.84 -0.71 20.55
CA GLY A 335 -13.70 -1.23 21.62
C GLY A 335 -13.02 -1.26 23.00
N TYR A 336 -11.73 -1.58 23.01
CA TYR A 336 -10.89 -1.80 24.19
C TYR A 336 -10.09 -0.54 24.59
N GLY A 337 -10.44 0.61 24.03
CA GLY A 337 -9.76 1.88 24.31
C GLY A 337 -8.36 1.94 23.71
N VAL A 338 -8.19 1.47 22.47
CA VAL A 338 -6.96 1.64 21.70
C VAL A 338 -7.20 2.58 20.53
N ARG A 339 -6.23 3.45 20.29
CA ARG A 339 -6.18 4.33 19.14
C ARG A 339 -4.91 4.05 18.35
N VAL A 340 -5.03 3.37 17.21
CA VAL A 340 -3.91 3.13 16.30
C VAL A 340 -3.67 4.35 15.41
N TRP A 341 -2.41 4.73 15.22
CA TRP A 341 -1.96 5.72 14.25
C TRP A 341 -0.84 5.12 13.39
N THR A 342 -1.13 4.87 12.12
CA THR A 342 -0.19 4.29 11.16
C THR A 342 0.39 5.33 10.22
N PHE A 343 1.66 5.14 9.86
CA PHE A 343 2.38 6.01 8.94
C PHE A 343 2.91 5.20 7.76
N TRP A 344 2.66 5.73 6.56
CA TRP A 344 2.95 5.12 5.28
C TRP A 344 3.66 6.12 4.38
N GLN A 345 4.57 5.66 3.51
CA GLN A 345 5.19 6.54 2.52
C GLN A 345 4.28 6.76 1.32
N ASP A 346 3.55 5.71 0.96
CA ASP A 346 2.66 5.68 -0.20
C ASP A 346 1.48 4.73 0.07
N LEU A 347 0.30 5.05 -0.48
CA LEU A 347 -0.89 4.21 -0.35
C LEU A 347 -0.71 2.82 -1.00
N SER A 348 0.13 2.71 -2.03
CA SER A 348 0.48 1.45 -2.68
C SER A 348 1.16 0.47 -1.71
N GLN A 349 1.93 0.94 -0.72
CA GLN A 349 2.52 0.06 0.30
C GLN A 349 1.42 -0.66 1.09
N MET A 350 0.37 0.07 1.45
CA MET A 350 -0.77 -0.50 2.17
C MET A 350 -1.54 -1.50 1.29
N ARG A 351 -1.75 -1.17 0.00
CA ARG A 351 -2.38 -2.08 -0.99
C ARG A 351 -1.60 -3.37 -1.18
N ASN A 352 -0.29 -3.28 -1.29
CA ASN A 352 0.57 -4.43 -1.56
C ASN A 352 0.69 -5.35 -0.34
N LEU A 353 0.64 -4.80 0.88
CA LEU A 353 0.71 -5.58 2.12
C LEU A 353 -0.64 -6.14 2.55
N TYR A 354 -1.74 -5.44 2.25
CA TYR A 354 -3.10 -5.81 2.66
C TYR A 354 -4.08 -5.75 1.47
N PRO A 355 -3.88 -6.52 0.40
CA PRO A 355 -4.62 -6.36 -0.86
C PRO A 355 -6.14 -6.50 -0.70
N ALA A 356 -6.62 -7.38 0.19
CA ALA A 356 -8.03 -7.59 0.45
C ALA A 356 -8.63 -6.62 1.49
N ASP A 357 -7.79 -5.98 2.31
CA ASP A 357 -8.23 -5.27 3.52
C ASP A 357 -7.80 -3.79 3.57
N TRP A 358 -6.95 -3.31 2.65
CA TRP A 358 -6.37 -1.96 2.72
C TRP A 358 -7.46 -0.86 2.75
N GLU A 359 -8.54 -1.03 1.99
CA GLU A 359 -9.69 -0.11 2.02
C GLU A 359 -10.36 -0.12 3.39
N THR A 360 -10.54 -1.31 3.99
CA THR A 360 -11.07 -1.45 5.35
C THR A 360 -10.16 -0.74 6.37
N LEU A 361 -8.83 -0.89 6.25
CA LEU A 361 -7.89 -0.21 7.13
C LEU A 361 -8.01 1.31 7.02
N LEU A 362 -8.10 1.83 5.79
CA LEU A 362 -8.28 3.25 5.52
C LEU A 362 -9.63 3.79 6.03
N ASN A 363 -10.72 3.07 5.76
CA ASN A 363 -12.09 3.47 6.09
C ASN A 363 -12.37 3.44 7.60
N ASN A 364 -11.65 2.62 8.37
CA ASN A 364 -11.72 2.62 9.84
C ASN A 364 -10.90 3.75 10.50
N CYS A 365 -10.13 4.51 9.71
CA CYS A 365 -9.41 5.68 10.22
C CYS A 365 -10.32 6.92 10.22
N ARG A 366 -10.49 7.50 11.41
CA ARG A 366 -11.21 8.75 11.60
C ARG A 366 -10.45 9.95 11.03
N VAL A 367 -9.13 9.94 11.15
CA VAL A 367 -8.28 11.02 10.64
C VAL A 367 -7.38 10.44 9.57
N GLN A 368 -7.40 11.04 8.39
CA GLN A 368 -6.50 10.71 7.30
C GLN A 368 -5.72 11.97 6.94
N GLN A 369 -4.40 11.88 7.00
CA GLN A 369 -3.48 12.97 6.68
C GLN A 369 -2.67 12.59 5.45
N TYR A 370 -2.65 13.46 4.45
CA TYR A 370 -1.88 13.28 3.24
C TYR A 370 -0.95 14.47 3.06
N PHE A 371 0.34 14.21 3.21
CA PHE A 371 1.37 15.20 2.88
C PHE A 371 1.48 15.29 1.34
N GLY A 372 2.05 16.38 0.85
CA GLY A 372 2.25 16.59 -0.59
C GLY A 372 2.88 15.38 -1.29
N ALA A 373 2.49 15.17 -2.55
CA ALA A 373 3.00 14.08 -3.38
C ALA A 373 4.14 14.56 -4.28
N THR A 374 5.11 13.67 -4.56
CA THR A 374 6.22 13.95 -5.48
C THR A 374 5.92 13.51 -6.92
N THR A 375 4.92 12.65 -7.12
CA THR A 375 4.54 12.10 -8.42
C THR A 375 3.05 12.26 -8.68
N ALA A 376 2.68 12.33 -9.95
CA ALA A 376 1.28 12.35 -10.37
C ALA A 376 0.50 11.15 -9.83
N LEU A 377 1.08 9.94 -9.87
CA LEU A 377 0.45 8.72 -9.39
C LEU A 377 0.10 8.78 -7.90
N ALA A 378 1.03 9.26 -7.07
CA ALA A 378 0.80 9.44 -5.64
C ALA A 378 -0.25 10.54 -5.39
N ALA A 379 -0.21 11.64 -6.15
CA ALA A 379 -1.21 12.70 -6.08
C ALA A 379 -2.61 12.20 -6.45
N ASP A 380 -2.76 11.44 -7.53
CA ASP A 380 -4.03 10.84 -7.94
C ASP A 380 -4.58 9.86 -6.91
N ALA A 381 -3.70 9.07 -6.28
CA ALA A 381 -4.09 8.20 -5.18
C ALA A 381 -4.61 8.99 -3.97
N ILE A 382 -3.97 10.11 -3.63
CA ILE A 382 -4.43 11.03 -2.58
C ILE A 382 -5.77 11.67 -2.95
N VAL A 383 -5.93 12.19 -4.16
CA VAL A 383 -7.21 12.78 -4.63
C VAL A 383 -8.33 11.77 -4.55
N ARG A 384 -8.12 10.55 -5.07
CA ARG A 384 -9.13 9.48 -5.07
C ARG A 384 -9.56 9.06 -3.67
N THR A 385 -8.62 9.01 -2.72
CA THR A 385 -8.90 8.54 -1.35
C THR A 385 -9.41 9.63 -0.42
N SER A 386 -8.87 10.84 -0.53
CA SER A 386 -9.30 12.00 0.26
C SER A 386 -10.56 12.67 -0.28
N GLY A 387 -10.81 12.59 -1.60
CA GLY A 387 -11.83 13.37 -2.29
C GLY A 387 -11.49 14.88 -2.41
N TYR A 388 -10.26 15.28 -2.06
CA TYR A 388 -9.85 16.69 -2.06
C TYR A 388 -9.20 17.12 -3.37
N GLY A 389 -9.71 18.23 -3.93
CA GLY A 389 -9.05 18.99 -4.99
C GLY A 389 -8.77 18.21 -6.27
N THR A 390 -7.72 18.64 -6.99
CA THR A 390 -7.19 17.95 -8.17
C THR A 390 -5.77 17.49 -7.91
N ARG A 391 -5.25 16.64 -8.80
CA ARG A 391 -3.85 16.20 -8.79
C ARG A 391 -2.87 17.38 -8.71
N GLU A 392 -3.11 18.44 -9.49
CA GLU A 392 -2.29 19.65 -9.48
C GLU A 392 -2.37 20.34 -8.11
N SER A 393 -3.53 20.33 -7.47
CA SER A 393 -3.70 20.90 -6.13
C SER A 393 -2.88 20.15 -5.09
N VAL A 394 -2.76 18.82 -5.21
CA VAL A 394 -1.93 18.00 -4.30
C VAL A 394 -0.44 18.18 -4.57
N LEU A 395 -0.05 18.32 -5.85
CA LEU A 395 1.34 18.56 -6.25
C LEU A 395 1.82 19.98 -5.89
N ASP A 396 0.90 20.95 -5.86
CA ASP A 396 1.16 22.34 -5.49
C ASP A 396 1.13 22.59 -3.97
N LEU A 397 0.87 21.57 -3.14
CA LEU A 397 0.92 21.70 -1.68
C LEU A 397 2.30 22.18 -1.23
N GLU A 398 2.32 23.19 -0.38
CA GLU A 398 3.57 23.65 0.23
C GLU A 398 4.14 22.57 1.17
N ARG A 399 5.45 22.64 1.44
CA ARG A 399 6.13 21.61 2.24
C ARG A 399 5.55 21.44 3.64
N ASP A 400 5.03 22.52 4.23
CA ASP A 400 4.39 22.49 5.54
C ASP A 400 2.86 22.38 5.46
N GLU A 401 2.29 22.09 4.29
CA GLU A 401 0.86 21.85 4.10
C GLU A 401 0.55 20.36 3.94
N MET A 402 -0.66 19.99 4.33
CA MET A 402 -1.21 18.66 4.13
C MET A 402 -2.71 18.74 3.87
N ILE A 403 -3.24 17.73 3.20
CA ILE A 403 -4.67 17.48 3.17
C ILE A 403 -5.04 16.71 4.44
N LEU A 404 -5.99 17.27 5.18
CA LEU A 404 -6.51 16.71 6.41
C LEU A 404 -7.98 16.36 6.21
N ASN A 405 -8.29 15.07 6.29
CA ASN A 405 -9.64 14.54 6.27
C ASN A 405 -9.98 14.02 7.68
N ILE A 406 -11.08 14.51 8.26
CA ILE A 406 -11.61 14.06 9.55
C ILE A 406 -13.03 13.55 9.31
N SER A 407 -13.33 12.32 9.71
CA SER A 407 -14.65 11.73 9.46
C SER A 407 -15.79 12.61 9.97
N GLY A 408 -16.70 12.94 9.06
CA GLY A 408 -17.85 13.82 9.29
C GLY A 408 -17.65 15.25 8.79
N ASP A 409 -16.43 15.63 8.42
CA ASP A 409 -16.09 16.94 7.86
C ASP A 409 -15.63 16.84 6.40
N GLU A 410 -15.70 17.96 5.68
CA GLU A 410 -15.04 18.07 4.37
C GLU A 410 -13.52 18.12 4.55
N PRO A 411 -12.75 17.48 3.67
CA PRO A 411 -11.29 17.57 3.67
C PRO A 411 -10.83 19.01 3.48
N VAL A 412 -9.77 19.39 4.19
CA VAL A 412 -9.20 20.75 4.15
C VAL A 412 -7.69 20.71 3.97
N VAL A 413 -7.12 21.82 3.52
CA VAL A 413 -5.66 22.04 3.65
C VAL A 413 -5.38 22.61 5.03
N ALA A 414 -4.49 21.95 5.75
CA ALA A 414 -4.02 22.36 7.05
C ALA A 414 -2.50 22.50 7.01
N ARG A 415 -1.97 23.42 7.83
CA ARG A 415 -0.53 23.45 8.08
C ARG A 415 -0.16 22.31 9.02
N THR A 416 0.84 21.55 8.64
CA THR A 416 1.47 20.51 9.44
C THR A 416 2.08 21.12 10.72
N PRO A 417 1.89 20.50 11.90
CA PRO A 417 2.62 20.90 13.08
C PRO A 417 4.14 20.75 12.88
N ASN A 418 4.93 21.40 13.73
CA ASN A 418 6.36 21.19 13.76
C ASN A 418 6.91 21.37 15.17
N TYR A 419 7.26 20.27 15.86
CA TYR A 419 7.70 20.34 17.25
C TYR A 419 8.98 21.17 17.46
N ARG A 420 9.79 21.38 16.41
CA ARG A 420 11.06 22.10 16.52
C ARG A 420 10.88 23.61 16.55
N TYR A 421 9.82 24.12 15.90
CA TYR A 421 9.66 25.54 15.64
C TYR A 421 8.31 26.10 16.13
N ASP A 422 7.31 25.26 16.32
CA ASP A 422 6.01 25.72 16.80
C ASP A 422 6.11 26.04 18.32
N PRO A 423 5.71 27.26 18.75
CA PRO A 423 5.85 27.71 20.14
C PRO A 423 5.34 26.75 21.24
N PRO A 424 4.26 25.98 21.06
CA PRO A 424 3.77 25.06 22.10
C PRO A 424 4.73 23.94 22.51
N PHE A 425 5.79 23.68 21.74
CA PHE A 425 6.75 22.60 22.00
C PHE A 425 8.11 23.11 22.48
N GLU A 426 8.28 24.42 22.62
CA GLU A 426 9.54 25.02 23.07
C GLU A 426 9.93 24.48 24.46
N GLY A 427 11.15 23.93 24.57
CA GLY A 427 11.66 23.30 25.79
C GLY A 427 11.06 21.93 26.14
N ALA A 428 10.09 21.43 25.36
CA ALA A 428 9.40 20.19 25.65
C ALA A 428 10.14 18.94 25.14
N PHE A 429 11.18 19.05 24.32
CA PHE A 429 11.85 17.91 23.68
C PHE A 429 13.36 17.90 23.93
N ASP A 430 13.99 16.75 23.70
CA ASP A 430 15.44 16.57 23.73
C ASP A 430 16.04 16.51 22.31
N ALA A 431 17.36 16.65 22.22
CA ALA A 431 18.06 16.67 20.94
C ALA A 431 17.84 15.35 20.16
N ASN A 432 17.46 15.47 18.88
CA ASN A 432 17.34 14.30 18.02
C ASN A 432 18.73 13.86 17.54
N PRO A 433 19.16 12.60 17.79
CA PRO A 433 20.50 12.11 17.49
C PRO A 433 20.88 12.18 16.01
N PHE A 434 19.90 12.15 15.10
CA PHE A 434 20.13 12.23 13.65
C PHE A 434 20.25 13.67 13.12
N TYR A 435 19.96 14.69 13.95
CA TYR A 435 19.94 16.09 13.53
C TYR A 435 20.87 17.01 14.35
N VAL A 436 21.69 16.46 15.26
CA VAL A 436 22.54 17.21 16.21
C VAL A 436 23.58 18.12 15.53
N ASN A 437 23.93 17.87 14.26
CA ASN A 437 24.97 18.61 13.51
C ASN A 437 24.47 19.33 12.25
N LEU A 438 23.15 19.50 12.08
CA LEU A 438 22.66 20.36 11.01
C LEU A 438 22.82 21.82 11.45
N PRO A 439 23.38 22.72 10.61
CA PRO A 439 23.48 24.14 10.96
C PRO A 439 22.12 24.67 11.41
N GLU A 440 22.11 25.57 12.39
CA GLU A 440 20.95 26.43 12.72
C GLU A 440 20.64 27.39 11.54
N GLU A 441 20.49 26.86 10.32
CA GLU A 441 19.65 27.52 9.36
C GLU A 441 18.24 27.32 9.88
N GLY A 442 17.77 28.32 10.64
CA GLY A 442 16.37 28.47 10.97
C GLY A 442 15.55 28.19 9.71
N TYR A 443 14.35 27.66 9.89
CA TYR A 443 13.42 27.35 8.81
C TYR A 443 13.11 28.60 7.98
N VAL A 444 14.05 28.99 7.11
CA VAL A 444 13.84 29.83 5.96
C VAL A 444 13.37 28.81 4.95
N ALA A 445 12.11 28.92 4.56
CA ALA A 445 11.63 28.33 3.32
C ALA A 445 12.59 28.81 2.23
N ARG A 446 13.68 28.07 1.99
CA ARG A 446 14.48 28.23 0.78
C ARG A 446 13.57 27.69 -0.29
N SER A 447 12.73 28.58 -0.81
CA SER A 447 12.14 28.48 -2.14
C SER A 447 13.29 28.12 -3.06
N ARG A 448 13.47 26.83 -3.36
CA ARG A 448 14.25 26.47 -4.53
C ARG A 448 13.52 27.16 -5.68
N PRO A 449 14.23 27.93 -6.53
CA PRO A 449 13.59 28.52 -7.69
C PRO A 449 13.14 27.35 -8.57
N VAL A 450 11.87 26.99 -8.49
CA VAL A 450 11.20 26.30 -9.58
C VAL A 450 11.19 27.33 -10.69
N TYR A 451 11.92 27.07 -11.78
CA TYR A 451 11.78 27.83 -13.01
C TYR A 451 10.35 27.61 -13.55
N ARG A 452 9.36 28.31 -13.01
CA ARG A 452 8.12 28.57 -13.75
C ARG A 452 8.54 29.47 -14.91
N LYS A 453 8.52 28.94 -16.14
CA LYS A 453 8.53 29.79 -17.34
C LYS A 453 7.28 30.66 -17.30
N THR A 454 7.36 31.80 -16.64
CA THR A 454 6.39 32.89 -16.75
C THR A 454 6.67 33.61 -18.06
N GLU A 455 6.32 32.98 -19.18
CA GLU A 455 5.94 33.61 -20.45
C GLU A 455 5.72 32.50 -21.50
N PRO A 456 4.61 32.55 -22.27
CA PRO A 456 4.42 31.61 -23.37
C PRO A 456 5.52 31.86 -24.43
N PRO A 457 6.14 30.81 -25.01
CA PRO A 457 7.19 31.00 -25.99
C PRO A 457 6.65 31.77 -27.20
N SER A 458 7.35 32.85 -27.53
CA SER A 458 7.01 33.77 -28.62
C SER A 458 6.89 33.07 -29.98
N VAL A 459 6.05 33.68 -30.84
CA VAL A 459 5.53 33.21 -32.14
C VAL A 459 6.60 32.80 -33.18
N ARG A 460 7.90 32.99 -32.92
CA ARG A 460 8.98 32.72 -33.89
C ARG A 460 9.56 31.29 -33.87
N HIS A 461 9.12 30.41 -32.98
CA HIS A 461 9.50 28.98 -33.03
C HIS A 461 8.47 28.08 -33.74
N ARG A 462 7.36 28.63 -34.26
CA ARG A 462 6.31 27.85 -34.95
C ARG A 462 6.69 27.39 -36.37
N ALA A 463 7.72 27.96 -36.98
CA ALA A 463 8.00 27.70 -38.40
C ALA A 463 8.93 26.49 -38.65
N ARG A 464 9.61 25.95 -37.62
CA ARG A 464 10.56 24.84 -37.80
C ARG A 464 10.04 23.51 -37.24
N THR A 465 9.14 23.55 -36.26
CA THR A 465 8.50 22.34 -35.67
C THR A 465 7.28 21.87 -36.48
N ALA A 466 6.68 22.74 -37.30
CA ALA A 466 5.48 22.40 -38.09
C ALA A 466 5.74 21.39 -39.23
N ARG A 467 7.00 21.15 -39.63
CA ARG A 467 7.34 20.16 -40.67
C ARG A 467 7.71 18.78 -40.11
N GLN A 468 8.07 18.69 -38.82
CA GLN A 468 8.26 17.41 -38.11
C GLN A 468 6.97 16.94 -37.42
N ALA A 469 6.15 17.87 -36.91
CA ALA A 469 4.84 17.55 -36.31
C ALA A 469 3.78 17.08 -37.33
N MET A 470 4.03 17.23 -38.64
CA MET A 470 3.10 16.83 -39.70
C MET A 470 3.46 15.45 -40.30
N ILE A 471 4.54 14.81 -39.85
CA ILE A 471 4.93 13.45 -40.27
C ILE A 471 4.62 12.39 -39.19
N LEU A 472 4.31 12.80 -37.95
CA LEU A 472 3.96 11.90 -36.84
C LEU A 472 2.48 11.98 -36.39
N ALA A 473 1.67 12.85 -37.00
CA ALA A 473 0.23 12.91 -36.73
C ALA A 473 -0.50 11.77 -37.46
N ASN A 474 -1.15 10.88 -36.69
CA ASN A 474 -2.08 9.80 -37.08
C ASN A 474 -1.56 8.35 -37.18
N ARG A 475 -0.40 7.99 -36.62
CA ARG A 475 0.00 6.55 -36.57
C ARG A 475 -0.03 5.89 -35.21
N ILE A 476 0.25 6.59 -34.11
CA ILE A 476 0.55 5.94 -32.82
C ILE A 476 -0.69 5.66 -31.95
N PHE A 477 -1.85 6.27 -32.25
CA PHE A 477 -3.12 5.95 -31.57
C PHE A 477 -3.90 4.80 -32.21
N HIS A 478 -3.45 4.32 -33.38
CA HIS A 478 -4.07 3.23 -34.09
C HIS A 478 -3.10 2.05 -34.18
N PRO A 479 -3.42 0.92 -33.55
CA PRO A 479 -2.58 -0.29 -33.57
C PRO A 479 -2.64 -1.00 -34.93
N ILE A 480 -3.54 -0.57 -35.81
CA ILE A 480 -3.57 -0.99 -37.21
C ILE A 480 -3.05 0.19 -38.02
N PRO A 481 -2.21 -0.04 -39.05
CA PRO A 481 -1.77 1.01 -39.95
C PRO A 481 -2.92 1.91 -40.38
N ALA A 482 -2.70 3.23 -40.45
CA ALA A 482 -3.73 4.22 -40.78
C ALA A 482 -4.54 3.90 -42.07
N ALA A 483 -4.00 3.07 -42.97
CA ALA A 483 -4.70 2.59 -44.16
C ALA A 483 -5.83 1.57 -43.88
N GLY A 484 -5.84 0.92 -42.72
CA GLY A 484 -6.89 -0.01 -42.28
C GLY A 484 -8.06 0.64 -41.55
N TRP A 485 -7.90 1.89 -41.11
CA TRP A 485 -8.96 2.68 -40.48
C TRP A 485 -9.63 3.59 -41.51
N THR A 486 -10.96 3.63 -41.46
CA THR A 486 -11.77 4.52 -42.29
C THR A 486 -12.53 5.51 -41.40
N VAL A 487 -12.47 6.80 -41.73
CA VAL A 487 -13.24 7.83 -41.02
C VAL A 487 -14.72 7.63 -41.36
N VAL A 488 -15.57 7.68 -40.34
CA VAL A 488 -17.02 7.57 -40.45
C VAL A 488 -17.62 8.96 -40.27
N ASP A 489 -18.33 9.43 -41.28
CA ASP A 489 -18.93 10.77 -41.34
C ASP A 489 -20.46 10.72 -41.59
N GLY A 490 -21.13 11.87 -41.49
CA GLY A 490 -22.55 12.02 -41.83
C GLY A 490 -23.50 11.22 -40.94
N ASP A 491 -24.59 10.71 -41.51
CA ASP A 491 -25.65 9.99 -40.78
C ASP A 491 -25.14 8.70 -40.12
N GLU A 492 -24.16 8.03 -40.75
CA GLU A 492 -23.54 6.83 -40.19
C GLU A 492 -22.80 7.18 -38.89
N ARG A 493 -22.05 8.29 -38.85
CA ARG A 493 -21.36 8.75 -37.65
C ARG A 493 -22.33 8.99 -36.49
N VAL A 494 -23.43 9.68 -36.76
CA VAL A 494 -24.46 9.97 -35.75
C VAL A 494 -25.07 8.68 -35.21
N LEU A 495 -25.40 7.74 -36.09
CA LEU A 495 -25.94 6.43 -35.70
C LEU A 495 -24.98 5.67 -34.79
N ARG A 496 -23.68 5.62 -35.13
CA ARG A 496 -22.67 4.91 -34.33
C ARG A 496 -22.44 5.53 -32.96
N LEU A 497 -22.41 6.87 -32.88
CA LEU A 497 -22.34 7.57 -31.60
C LEU A 497 -23.56 7.27 -30.73
N GLN A 498 -24.76 7.25 -31.29
CA GLN A 498 -25.97 6.88 -30.56
C GLN A 498 -25.93 5.42 -30.07
N MET A 499 -25.44 4.49 -30.90
CA MET A 499 -25.26 3.09 -30.52
C MET A 499 -24.22 2.93 -29.40
N ALA A 500 -23.17 3.75 -29.38
CA ALA A 500 -22.22 3.84 -28.27
C ALA A 500 -22.82 4.47 -26.99
N GLY A 501 -24.11 4.84 -27.02
CA GLY A 501 -24.81 5.51 -25.93
C GLY A 501 -24.56 7.02 -25.84
N ILE A 502 -23.90 7.61 -26.83
CA ILE A 502 -23.63 9.05 -26.92
C ILE A 502 -24.80 9.72 -27.64
N ALA A 503 -25.87 10.04 -26.90
CA ALA A 503 -27.12 10.58 -27.47
C ALA A 503 -27.25 12.12 -27.37
N ASN A 504 -26.26 12.82 -26.79
CA ASN A 504 -26.33 14.27 -26.61
C ASN A 504 -26.10 15.00 -27.94
N ARG A 505 -27.12 15.75 -28.38
CA ARG A 505 -27.12 16.49 -29.65
C ARG A 505 -25.95 17.46 -29.81
N ALA A 506 -25.46 18.08 -28.72
CA ALA A 506 -24.31 18.97 -28.75
C ALA A 506 -22.98 18.24 -29.05
N ILE A 507 -22.92 16.92 -28.82
CA ILE A 507 -21.74 16.08 -29.10
C ILE A 507 -21.89 15.41 -30.47
N LEU A 508 -23.11 15.07 -30.87
CA LEU A 508 -23.39 14.52 -32.20
C LEU A 508 -23.02 15.48 -33.33
N ASP A 509 -23.19 16.78 -33.14
CA ASP A 509 -22.84 17.80 -34.14
C ASP A 509 -21.40 18.34 -34.00
N ASP A 510 -20.60 17.79 -33.07
CA ASP A 510 -19.27 18.30 -32.73
C ASP A 510 -18.17 17.65 -33.59
N ASN A 511 -17.60 18.43 -34.51
CA ASN A 511 -16.51 17.98 -35.40
C ASN A 511 -15.18 17.68 -34.68
N SER A 512 -15.07 17.99 -33.38
CA SER A 512 -13.93 17.56 -32.57
C SER A 512 -14.02 16.09 -32.13
N ILE A 513 -15.19 15.45 -32.28
CA ILE A 513 -15.36 14.00 -32.12
C ILE A 513 -15.18 13.30 -33.45
N VAL A 514 -14.09 12.55 -33.58
CA VAL A 514 -13.77 11.78 -34.79
C VAL A 514 -14.12 10.32 -34.54
N VAL A 515 -14.90 9.72 -35.45
CA VAL A 515 -15.23 8.29 -35.39
C VAL A 515 -14.50 7.60 -36.53
N ARG A 516 -13.80 6.51 -36.23
CA ARG A 516 -13.15 5.66 -37.22
C ARG A 516 -13.60 4.23 -37.03
N ARG A 517 -13.55 3.47 -38.12
CA ARG A 517 -13.81 2.02 -38.09
C ARG A 517 -12.77 1.22 -38.84
N CYS A 518 -12.55 -0.01 -38.39
CA CYS A 518 -11.76 -1.03 -39.04
C CYS A 518 -12.53 -2.36 -39.04
N PRO A 519 -12.69 -3.07 -40.18
CA PRO A 519 -13.40 -4.35 -40.19
C PRO A 519 -12.75 -5.42 -39.32
N LEU A 520 -13.56 -6.22 -38.60
CA LEU A 520 -13.07 -7.38 -37.84
C LEU A 520 -13.41 -8.67 -38.61
N PRO A 521 -12.53 -9.17 -39.51
CA PRO A 521 -12.84 -10.31 -40.37
C PRO A 521 -13.06 -11.63 -39.63
N PHE A 522 -12.66 -11.71 -38.36
CA PHE A 522 -12.87 -12.86 -37.47
C PHE A 522 -14.20 -12.82 -36.70
N TYR A 523 -14.95 -11.71 -36.78
CA TYR A 523 -16.31 -11.57 -36.27
C TYR A 523 -17.26 -11.18 -37.42
N LYS A 524 -18.23 -12.05 -37.72
CA LYS A 524 -19.09 -11.82 -38.88
C LYS A 524 -19.95 -10.56 -38.71
N GLY A 525 -19.68 -9.54 -39.52
CA GLY A 525 -20.46 -8.30 -39.57
C GLY A 525 -20.12 -7.27 -38.50
N PHE A 526 -19.05 -7.49 -37.73
CA PHE A 526 -18.56 -6.53 -36.75
C PHE A 526 -17.40 -5.71 -37.32
N ASP A 527 -17.39 -4.44 -36.96
CA ASP A 527 -16.26 -3.54 -37.15
C ASP A 527 -15.77 -3.07 -35.76
N TRP A 528 -14.47 -2.80 -35.67
CA TRP A 528 -13.82 -2.15 -34.55
C TRP A 528 -13.93 -0.65 -34.75
N TYR A 529 -14.52 0.05 -33.78
CA TYR A 529 -14.67 1.50 -33.77
C TYR A 529 -13.71 2.14 -32.78
N ASP A 530 -13.11 3.25 -33.21
CA ASP A 530 -12.40 4.22 -32.37
C ASP A 530 -13.20 5.53 -32.39
N ILE A 531 -13.61 5.97 -31.20
CA ILE A 531 -14.22 7.28 -30.99
C ILE A 531 -13.17 8.15 -30.30
N GLU A 532 -12.68 9.16 -31.01
CA GLU A 532 -11.67 10.11 -30.53
C GLU A 532 -12.34 11.45 -30.16
N ASP A 533 -12.09 11.95 -28.95
CA ASP A 533 -12.51 13.27 -28.47
C ASP A 533 -11.30 14.21 -28.41
N ARG A 534 -11.23 15.14 -29.35
CA ARG A 534 -10.14 16.11 -29.50
C ARG A 534 -10.30 17.37 -28.65
N ARG A 535 -11.34 17.46 -27.81
CA ARG A 535 -11.53 18.61 -26.92
C ARG A 535 -10.57 18.57 -25.74
N SER A 536 -10.07 17.39 -25.40
CA SER A 536 -9.00 17.20 -24.42
C SER A 536 -7.63 17.16 -25.10
N SER A 537 -6.61 17.55 -24.34
CA SER A 537 -5.20 17.36 -24.71
C SER A 537 -4.51 16.58 -23.57
N PRO A 538 -4.05 15.34 -23.81
CA PRO A 538 -4.17 14.58 -25.07
C PRO A 538 -5.63 14.23 -25.42
N ALA A 539 -5.88 13.88 -26.69
CA ALA A 539 -7.19 13.43 -27.16
C ALA A 539 -7.59 12.15 -26.42
N ARG A 540 -8.89 12.00 -26.13
CA ARG A 540 -9.43 10.80 -25.46
C ARG A 540 -9.92 9.81 -26.49
N HIS A 541 -9.89 8.53 -26.16
CA HIS A 541 -10.30 7.45 -27.06
C HIS A 541 -11.27 6.49 -26.37
N ALA A 542 -12.21 5.93 -27.13
CA ALA A 542 -13.04 4.82 -26.68
C ALA A 542 -13.20 3.80 -27.80
N TYR A 543 -12.93 2.54 -27.49
CA TYR A 543 -12.93 1.45 -28.45
C TYR A 543 -14.18 0.58 -28.29
N PHE A 544 -14.78 0.19 -29.42
CA PHE A 544 -15.96 -0.65 -29.44
C PHE A 544 -15.88 -1.71 -30.53
N ALA A 545 -16.42 -2.89 -30.28
CA ALA A 545 -16.82 -3.81 -31.35
C ALA A 545 -18.31 -3.59 -31.62
N MET A 546 -18.67 -3.18 -32.84
CA MET A 546 -20.07 -2.93 -33.19
C MET A 546 -20.45 -3.62 -34.50
N ASP A 547 -21.67 -4.15 -34.54
CA ASP A 547 -22.32 -4.59 -35.77
C ASP A 547 -23.46 -3.62 -36.13
N HIS A 548 -24.40 -4.03 -36.97
CA HIS A 548 -25.56 -3.20 -37.32
C HIS A 548 -26.57 -2.96 -36.18
N ALA A 549 -26.55 -3.74 -35.09
CA ALA A 549 -27.59 -3.71 -34.06
C ALA A 549 -27.06 -3.56 -32.62
N THR A 550 -25.79 -3.88 -32.39
CA THR A 550 -25.17 -4.01 -31.08
C THR A 550 -23.84 -3.25 -31.03
N ALA A 551 -23.52 -2.72 -29.85
CA ALA A 551 -22.25 -2.06 -29.57
C ALA A 551 -21.70 -2.62 -28.26
N HIS A 552 -20.47 -3.11 -28.30
CA HIS A 552 -19.76 -3.69 -27.16
C HIS A 552 -18.54 -2.83 -26.85
N LEU A 553 -18.52 -2.21 -25.67
CA LEU A 553 -17.40 -1.41 -25.20
C LEU A 553 -16.22 -2.31 -24.87
N LEU A 554 -15.05 -1.99 -25.41
CA LEU A 554 -13.79 -2.67 -25.09
C LEU A 554 -13.12 -1.91 -23.94
N ASN A 555 -13.38 -2.37 -22.72
CA ASN A 555 -13.07 -1.66 -21.47
C ASN A 555 -11.68 -1.97 -20.89
N GLY A 556 -10.80 -2.64 -21.64
CA GLY A 556 -9.50 -3.08 -21.15
C GLY A 556 -9.48 -4.46 -20.49
N SER A 557 -10.64 -5.10 -20.28
CA SER A 557 -10.72 -6.47 -19.74
C SER A 557 -10.74 -7.51 -20.85
N SER A 558 -9.88 -8.53 -20.74
CA SER A 558 -9.91 -9.70 -21.63
C SER A 558 -11.24 -10.44 -21.59
N SER A 559 -11.95 -10.42 -20.45
CA SER A 559 -13.24 -11.09 -20.31
C SER A 559 -14.29 -10.61 -21.32
N VAL A 560 -14.27 -9.31 -21.67
CA VAL A 560 -15.21 -8.76 -22.66
C VAL A 560 -14.92 -9.32 -24.06
N ILE A 561 -13.64 -9.53 -24.39
CA ILE A 561 -13.24 -10.11 -25.67
C ILE A 561 -13.54 -11.61 -25.71
N HIS A 562 -13.35 -12.33 -24.61
CA HIS A 562 -13.74 -13.75 -24.52
C HIS A 562 -15.26 -13.93 -24.66
N ASP A 563 -16.06 -13.06 -24.02
CA ASP A 563 -17.51 -13.02 -24.21
C ASP A 563 -17.90 -12.77 -25.67
N LEU A 564 -17.19 -11.86 -26.35
CA LEU A 564 -17.38 -11.59 -27.79
C LEU A 564 -16.98 -12.80 -28.63
N ASN A 565 -15.89 -13.49 -28.32
CA ASN A 565 -15.47 -14.69 -29.04
C ASN A 565 -16.55 -15.76 -29.03
N GLU A 566 -17.19 -15.97 -27.87
CA GLU A 566 -18.27 -16.94 -27.72
C GLU A 566 -19.55 -16.47 -28.44
N LYS A 567 -19.98 -15.22 -28.21
CA LYS A 567 -21.22 -14.67 -28.78
C LYS A 567 -21.17 -14.51 -30.30
N CYS A 568 -20.05 -14.06 -30.84
CA CYS A 568 -19.87 -13.78 -32.26
C CYS A 568 -19.31 -14.98 -33.04
N ALA A 569 -19.06 -16.11 -32.37
CA ALA A 569 -18.46 -17.32 -32.91
C ALA A 569 -17.16 -17.02 -33.68
N LEU A 570 -16.10 -16.70 -32.94
CA LEU A 570 -14.78 -16.34 -33.47
C LEU A 570 -14.31 -17.28 -34.60
N GLN A 571 -13.87 -16.71 -35.72
CA GLN A 571 -13.30 -17.45 -36.85
C GLN A 571 -11.89 -16.95 -37.18
N LEU A 572 -10.88 -17.62 -36.63
CA LEU A 572 -9.49 -17.31 -36.92
C LEU A 572 -8.99 -18.06 -38.15
N SER A 573 -8.20 -17.36 -38.96
CA SER A 573 -7.48 -17.90 -40.11
C SER A 573 -6.06 -17.33 -40.12
N SER A 574 -5.17 -17.94 -40.89
CA SER A 574 -3.81 -17.38 -41.10
C SER A 574 -3.82 -15.94 -41.64
N LYS A 575 -4.92 -15.47 -42.25
CA LYS A 575 -5.08 -14.10 -42.75
C LYS A 575 -5.64 -13.12 -41.72
N SER A 576 -6.35 -13.60 -40.70
CA SER A 576 -7.03 -12.76 -39.71
C SER A 576 -6.38 -12.79 -38.33
N VAL A 577 -5.50 -13.75 -38.07
CA VAL A 577 -4.94 -13.97 -36.73
C VAL A 577 -3.98 -12.87 -36.27
N LEU A 578 -3.20 -12.26 -37.18
CA LEU A 578 -2.34 -11.12 -36.83
C LEU A 578 -3.18 -9.91 -36.39
N LEU A 579 -4.25 -9.63 -37.13
CA LEU A 579 -5.22 -8.59 -36.76
C LEU A 579 -5.96 -8.91 -35.45
N TYR A 580 -6.17 -10.19 -35.14
CA TYR A 580 -6.75 -10.61 -33.86
C TYR A 580 -5.78 -10.36 -32.70
N LEU A 581 -4.49 -10.66 -32.86
CA LEU A 581 -3.47 -10.33 -31.85
C LEU A 581 -3.43 -8.82 -31.60
N GLU A 582 -3.47 -8.02 -32.67
CA GLU A 582 -3.48 -6.56 -32.60
C GLU A 582 -4.71 -6.03 -31.85
N PHE A 583 -5.88 -6.55 -32.22
CA PHE A 583 -7.15 -6.25 -31.56
C PHE A 583 -7.12 -6.63 -30.08
N PHE A 584 -6.65 -7.84 -29.75
CA PHE A 584 -6.58 -8.30 -28.37
C PHE A 584 -5.61 -7.45 -27.54
N SER A 585 -4.37 -7.28 -28.01
CA SER A 585 -3.29 -6.61 -27.26
C SER A 585 -3.57 -5.12 -27.03
N THR A 586 -4.29 -4.48 -27.96
CA THR A 586 -4.74 -3.08 -27.78
C THR A 586 -5.90 -2.95 -26.79
N ASN A 587 -6.79 -3.94 -26.72
CA ASN A 587 -8.02 -3.81 -25.94
C ASN A 587 -7.96 -4.53 -24.59
N VAL A 588 -6.80 -5.08 -24.22
CA VAL A 588 -6.52 -5.70 -22.93
C VAL A 588 -5.41 -4.94 -22.21
N HIS A 589 -5.63 -4.59 -20.94
CA HIS A 589 -4.67 -3.86 -20.12
C HIS A 589 -3.95 -4.81 -19.16
N GLY A 590 -2.61 -4.73 -19.14
CA GLY A 590 -1.80 -5.22 -18.04
C GLY A 590 -1.70 -4.17 -16.92
N ASP A 591 -1.01 -4.52 -15.84
CA ASP A 591 -0.83 -3.66 -14.67
C ASP A 591 -0.13 -2.31 -14.99
N LEU A 592 0.61 -2.24 -16.09
CA LEU A 592 1.41 -1.08 -16.51
C LEU A 592 0.97 -0.48 -17.88
N GLY A 593 -0.21 -0.86 -18.40
CA GLY A 593 -0.76 -0.34 -19.66
C GLY A 593 -1.05 -1.43 -20.70
N ARG A 594 -1.26 -1.04 -21.96
CA ARG A 594 -1.45 -1.98 -23.08
C ARG A 594 -0.15 -2.60 -23.55
N PHE A 595 -0.27 -3.76 -24.20
CA PHE A 595 0.78 -4.35 -25.01
C PHE A 595 0.57 -3.85 -26.44
N LEU A 596 1.35 -2.85 -26.87
CA LEU A 596 1.21 -2.30 -28.23
C LEU A 596 2.20 -3.01 -29.15
N ILE A 597 1.69 -3.77 -30.09
CA ILE A 597 2.50 -4.41 -31.13
C ILE A 597 3.08 -3.33 -32.03
N LEU A 598 4.32 -3.52 -32.46
CA LEU A 598 5.05 -2.61 -33.32
C LEU A 598 5.19 -3.21 -34.72
N ASP A 599 4.83 -2.45 -35.75
CA ASP A 599 5.23 -2.75 -37.13
C ASP A 599 6.63 -2.20 -37.43
N ALA A 600 6.99 -1.08 -36.79
CA ALA A 600 8.29 -0.41 -36.95
C ALA A 600 8.63 0.49 -35.74
N VAL A 601 9.92 0.76 -35.52
CA VAL A 601 10.37 1.66 -34.45
C VAL A 601 9.83 3.10 -34.58
N ASP A 602 9.50 3.53 -35.80
CA ASP A 602 8.97 4.88 -36.04
C ASP A 602 7.55 5.06 -35.44
N GLU A 603 6.94 3.98 -34.97
CA GLU A 603 5.67 3.97 -34.24
C GLU A 603 5.86 4.19 -32.74
N VAL A 604 7.10 4.12 -32.25
CA VAL A 604 7.42 4.44 -30.86
C VAL A 604 7.42 5.96 -30.68
N GLU A 605 6.57 6.45 -29.78
CA GLU A 605 6.55 7.87 -29.40
C GLU A 605 7.56 8.14 -28.28
N TRP A 606 8.57 8.94 -28.59
CA TRP A 606 9.63 9.30 -27.67
C TRP A 606 9.30 10.61 -26.95
N ARG A 607 9.39 10.63 -25.61
CA ARG A 607 9.35 11.84 -24.79
C ARG A 607 10.48 12.81 -25.16
N GLU A 608 11.66 12.24 -25.41
CA GLU A 608 12.85 12.95 -25.83
C GLU A 608 13.46 12.21 -27.03
N ALA A 609 13.87 12.95 -28.06
CA ALA A 609 14.41 12.34 -29.27
C ALA A 609 15.67 11.52 -28.93
N PRO A 610 15.66 10.19 -29.14
CA PRO A 610 16.83 9.35 -28.86
C PRO A 610 17.97 9.62 -29.84
N GLU A 611 19.18 9.15 -29.49
CA GLU A 611 20.34 9.28 -30.35
C GLU A 611 20.13 8.55 -31.70
N HIS A 612 20.61 9.17 -32.79
CA HIS A 612 20.41 8.63 -34.14
C HIS A 612 21.01 7.22 -34.32
N SER A 613 22.16 6.93 -33.69
CA SER A 613 22.79 5.60 -33.71
C SER A 613 21.93 4.55 -33.01
N PHE A 614 21.28 4.93 -31.91
CA PHE A 614 20.39 4.04 -31.17
C PHE A 614 19.10 3.75 -31.94
N LEU A 615 18.52 4.75 -32.61
CA LEU A 615 17.37 4.55 -33.49
C LEU A 615 17.68 3.63 -34.67
N GLU A 616 18.86 3.77 -35.29
CA GLU A 616 19.26 2.89 -36.39
C GLU A 616 19.47 1.44 -35.93
N ASP A 617 19.96 1.21 -34.70
CA ASP A 617 20.03 -0.13 -34.11
C ASP A 617 18.62 -0.73 -33.92
N LEU A 618 17.70 0.04 -33.33
CA LEU A 618 16.33 -0.41 -33.14
C LEU A 618 15.59 -0.65 -34.48
N ARG A 619 15.84 0.17 -35.51
CA ARG A 619 15.30 -0.05 -36.88
C ARG A 619 15.70 -1.40 -37.48
N GLN A 620 16.87 -1.91 -37.11
CA GLN A 620 17.36 -3.21 -37.61
C GLN A 620 16.80 -4.39 -36.82
N ARG A 621 16.33 -4.16 -35.59
CA ARG A 621 15.88 -5.19 -34.66
C ARG A 621 14.36 -5.32 -34.57
N ILE A 622 13.61 -4.26 -34.82
CA ILE A 622 12.14 -4.27 -34.81
C ILE A 622 11.63 -4.68 -36.19
N ALA A 623 10.78 -5.71 -36.21
CA ALA A 623 10.11 -6.21 -37.40
C ALA A 623 8.59 -6.19 -37.18
N PRO A 624 7.78 -6.26 -38.26
CA PRO A 624 6.35 -6.40 -38.12
C PRO A 624 5.96 -7.82 -37.65
N PRO A 625 4.80 -7.97 -36.98
CA PRO A 625 4.33 -9.24 -36.45
C PRO A 625 4.17 -10.26 -37.58
N ARG A 626 4.66 -11.48 -37.33
CA ARG A 626 4.73 -12.55 -38.32
C ARG A 626 4.18 -13.86 -37.79
N LEU A 627 3.41 -14.55 -38.62
CA LEU A 627 2.95 -15.91 -38.31
C LEU A 627 4.14 -16.87 -38.43
N ILE A 628 4.59 -17.45 -37.31
CA ILE A 628 5.69 -18.41 -37.23
C ILE A 628 5.20 -19.80 -37.63
N ALA A 629 4.06 -20.22 -37.10
CA ALA A 629 3.46 -21.53 -37.39
C ALA A 629 1.93 -21.48 -37.26
N SER A 630 1.24 -22.25 -38.11
CA SER A 630 -0.18 -22.60 -37.94
C SER A 630 -0.24 -24.10 -37.67
N GLY A 631 -0.66 -24.49 -36.47
CA GLY A 631 -0.68 -25.88 -36.07
C GLY A 631 -1.88 -26.67 -36.62
N GLU A 632 -1.82 -28.00 -36.49
CA GLU A 632 -2.98 -28.90 -36.68
C GLU A 632 -4.16 -28.47 -35.79
N PRO A 633 -5.41 -28.92 -36.06
CA PRO A 633 -6.67 -28.30 -35.62
C PRO A 633 -6.79 -27.89 -34.13
N ASP A 634 -6.01 -28.49 -33.24
CA ASP A 634 -6.05 -28.26 -31.79
C ASP A 634 -4.88 -27.42 -31.23
N SER A 635 -3.90 -27.03 -32.03
CA SER A 635 -2.62 -26.44 -31.54
C SER A 635 -2.46 -24.93 -31.72
N GLY A 636 -3.44 -24.27 -32.35
CA GLY A 636 -3.51 -22.81 -32.50
C GLY A 636 -2.51 -22.20 -33.47
N TYR A 637 -2.32 -20.88 -33.38
CA TYR A 637 -1.38 -20.08 -34.17
C TYR A 637 -0.23 -19.59 -33.30
N LEU A 638 0.98 -19.62 -33.82
CA LEU A 638 2.17 -19.08 -33.17
C LEU A 638 2.64 -17.84 -33.93
N ILE A 639 2.73 -16.71 -33.25
CA ILE A 639 3.03 -15.40 -33.84
C ILE A 639 4.24 -14.82 -33.12
N GLY A 640 5.25 -14.40 -33.88
CA GLY A 640 6.35 -13.58 -33.35
C GLY A 640 6.02 -12.12 -33.57
N ALA A 641 6.17 -11.30 -32.54
CA ALA A 641 5.89 -9.87 -32.61
C ALA A 641 6.76 -9.08 -31.63
N GLU A 642 7.15 -7.89 -32.06
CA GLU A 642 7.82 -6.91 -31.24
C GLU A 642 6.76 -5.97 -30.65
N LEU A 643 6.90 -5.61 -29.36
CA LEU A 643 5.89 -4.83 -28.66
C LEU A 643 6.51 -3.84 -27.68
N THR A 644 5.75 -2.79 -27.37
CA THR A 644 6.00 -1.93 -26.21
C THR A 644 5.12 -2.31 -25.03
N TYR A 645 5.72 -2.34 -23.85
CA TYR A 645 5.03 -2.43 -22.58
C TYR A 645 5.77 -1.57 -21.56
N GLU A 646 5.04 -0.70 -20.86
CA GLU A 646 5.59 0.36 -20.01
C GLU A 646 6.60 1.25 -20.78
N ASN A 647 7.89 1.14 -20.46
CA ASN A 647 8.98 1.93 -21.03
C ASN A 647 10.02 1.03 -21.73
N SER A 648 9.60 -0.17 -22.14
CA SER A 648 10.49 -1.18 -22.71
C SER A 648 9.92 -1.74 -24.01
N ILE A 649 10.82 -2.19 -24.89
CA ILE A 649 10.50 -2.90 -26.13
C ILE A 649 10.93 -4.36 -25.95
N PHE A 650 10.04 -5.28 -26.30
CA PHE A 650 10.25 -6.72 -26.19
C PHE A 650 10.08 -7.38 -27.57
N GLU A 651 10.83 -8.45 -27.80
CA GLU A 651 10.51 -9.46 -28.81
C GLU A 651 9.73 -10.58 -28.09
N ALA A 652 8.54 -10.91 -28.57
CA ALA A 652 7.69 -11.90 -27.93
C ALA A 652 7.11 -12.92 -28.91
N THR A 653 6.88 -14.13 -28.43
CA THR A 653 6.15 -15.18 -29.14
C THR A 653 4.79 -15.41 -28.47
N PHE A 654 3.72 -15.24 -29.24
CA PHE A 654 2.34 -15.42 -28.83
C PHE A 654 1.76 -16.71 -29.39
N ARG A 655 1.10 -17.49 -28.52
CA ARG A 655 0.20 -18.58 -28.91
C ARG A 655 -1.24 -18.10 -28.85
N ILE A 656 -1.98 -18.28 -29.95
CA ILE A 656 -3.40 -17.96 -30.06
C ILE A 656 -4.20 -19.23 -30.37
N GLY A 657 -5.06 -19.64 -29.43
CA GLY A 657 -5.99 -20.76 -29.61
C GLY A 657 -7.13 -20.43 -30.58
N GLN A 658 -7.79 -21.44 -31.15
CA GLN A 658 -8.96 -21.23 -32.03
C GLN A 658 -10.15 -20.59 -31.29
N SER A 659 -10.20 -20.73 -29.97
CA SER A 659 -11.13 -20.06 -29.04
C SER A 659 -10.80 -18.58 -28.80
N GLY A 660 -9.63 -18.11 -29.25
CA GLY A 660 -9.15 -16.75 -29.05
C GLY A 660 -8.40 -16.52 -27.73
N ASP A 661 -8.00 -17.60 -27.04
CA ASP A 661 -7.09 -17.50 -25.90
C ASP A 661 -5.69 -17.09 -26.36
N VAL A 662 -5.15 -16.01 -25.80
CA VAL A 662 -3.83 -15.46 -26.14
C VAL A 662 -2.88 -15.69 -24.97
N THR A 663 -1.77 -16.37 -25.23
CA THR A 663 -0.71 -16.63 -24.25
C THR A 663 0.63 -16.15 -24.80
N MET A 664 1.41 -15.43 -24.01
CA MET A 664 2.79 -15.08 -24.33
C MET A 664 3.71 -16.19 -23.81
N GLU A 665 4.47 -16.85 -24.68
CA GLU A 665 5.29 -18.02 -24.32
C GLU A 665 6.75 -17.67 -24.05
N GLU A 666 7.29 -16.73 -24.83
CA GLU A 666 8.66 -16.24 -24.71
C GLU A 666 8.64 -14.73 -24.87
N ASP A 667 9.37 -14.01 -24.02
CA ASP A 667 9.61 -12.57 -24.12
C ASP A 667 11.09 -12.26 -23.85
N THR A 668 11.74 -11.61 -24.81
CA THR A 668 13.13 -11.17 -24.69
C THR A 668 13.18 -9.65 -24.79
N PRO A 669 13.74 -8.95 -23.79
CA PRO A 669 13.84 -7.50 -23.85
C PRO A 669 14.80 -7.07 -24.97
N ILE A 670 14.31 -6.24 -25.88
CA ILE A 670 15.13 -5.61 -26.92
C ILE A 670 15.87 -4.41 -26.34
N ALA A 671 15.17 -3.55 -25.60
CA ALA A 671 15.69 -2.41 -24.88
C ALA A 671 14.72 -1.95 -23.77
N GLY A 672 15.24 -1.48 -22.64
CA GLY A 672 14.45 -1.04 -21.48
C GLY A 672 14.84 0.35 -21.00
N ASP A 673 14.07 0.89 -20.05
CA ASP A 673 14.22 2.26 -19.50
C ASP A 673 14.22 3.35 -20.58
N LEU A 674 13.46 3.14 -21.65
CA LEU A 674 13.40 4.04 -22.78
C LEU A 674 12.56 5.27 -22.43
N PRO A 675 12.93 6.47 -22.91
CA PRO A 675 12.15 7.68 -22.74
C PRO A 675 10.93 7.67 -23.68
N ILE A 676 10.08 6.65 -23.58
CA ILE A 676 8.86 6.47 -24.36
C ILE A 676 7.71 7.11 -23.58
N VAL A 677 6.75 7.72 -24.28
CA VAL A 677 5.51 8.21 -23.66
C VAL A 677 4.75 6.98 -23.13
N SER A 678 4.45 6.95 -21.83
CA SER A 678 3.86 5.75 -21.22
C SER A 678 2.42 5.59 -21.72
N ASP A 679 1.97 4.37 -21.99
CA ASP A 679 0.59 4.14 -22.42
C ASP A 679 -0.44 4.53 -21.34
N LEU A 680 -0.07 4.49 -20.05
CA LEU A 680 -0.89 5.03 -18.95
C LEU A 680 -1.04 6.56 -18.99
N GLU A 681 -0.08 7.27 -19.59
CA GLU A 681 -0.21 8.71 -19.86
C GLU A 681 -1.09 8.99 -21.09
N ARG A 682 -1.26 7.98 -21.97
CA ARG A 682 -2.05 8.04 -23.21
C ARG A 682 -3.52 7.66 -23.02
N LEU A 683 -3.81 6.71 -22.14
CA LEU A 683 -5.17 6.19 -21.92
C LEU A 683 -6.01 7.15 -21.09
N ARG A 684 -6.94 7.83 -21.75
CA ARG A 684 -8.06 8.53 -21.11
C ARG A 684 -9.33 8.17 -21.85
N TYR A 685 -10.19 7.36 -21.22
CA TYR A 685 -11.39 6.86 -21.86
C TYR A 685 -12.46 7.94 -21.99
N ILE A 686 -13.23 7.86 -23.07
CA ILE A 686 -14.48 8.61 -23.24
C ILE A 686 -15.63 7.76 -22.70
N GLY A 687 -15.85 7.74 -21.39
CA GLY A 687 -17.13 7.24 -20.86
C GLY A 687 -17.06 6.56 -19.50
N SER A 688 -17.95 6.98 -18.60
CA SER A 688 -18.39 6.14 -17.48
C SER A 688 -19.57 5.28 -17.97
N PHE A 689 -19.60 4.01 -17.58
CA PHE A 689 -20.68 3.07 -17.87
C PHE A 689 -21.23 2.53 -16.55
N ASP A 690 -22.53 2.27 -16.49
CA ASP A 690 -23.09 1.57 -15.32
C ASP A 690 -22.73 0.08 -15.33
N ALA A 691 -23.08 -0.61 -14.25
CA ALA A 691 -22.82 -2.04 -14.06
C ALA A 691 -23.47 -2.94 -15.14
N ASP A 692 -24.41 -2.41 -15.93
CA ASP A 692 -25.10 -3.11 -17.02
C ASP A 692 -24.52 -2.78 -18.41
N GLY A 693 -23.41 -2.03 -18.47
CA GLY A 693 -22.72 -1.67 -19.71
C GLY A 693 -23.39 -0.56 -20.51
N LYS A 694 -24.33 0.20 -19.92
CA LYS A 694 -24.91 1.38 -20.57
C LYS A 694 -24.07 2.62 -20.31
N PHE A 695 -23.86 3.40 -21.36
CA PHE A 695 -23.14 4.68 -21.30
C PHE A 695 -23.87 5.67 -20.37
N THR A 696 -23.22 6.10 -19.29
CA THR A 696 -23.82 7.00 -18.30
C THR A 696 -23.34 8.44 -18.41
N SER A 697 -22.07 8.69 -18.79
CA SER A 697 -21.61 10.06 -19.06
C SER A 697 -20.27 10.13 -19.79
N LEU A 698 -20.06 11.21 -20.54
CA LEU A 698 -18.74 11.65 -21.02
C LEU A 698 -17.96 12.20 -19.81
N ARG A 699 -17.36 11.32 -19.00
CA ARG A 699 -16.45 11.71 -17.92
C ARG A 699 -15.07 11.10 -18.14
N ALA A 700 -14.08 11.89 -17.76
CA ALA A 700 -12.70 11.47 -17.65
C ALA A 700 -12.62 10.43 -16.54
N GLU A 701 -12.22 9.20 -16.85
CA GLU A 701 -11.57 8.35 -15.87
C GLU A 701 -10.09 8.26 -16.22
N LEU A 702 -9.27 8.49 -15.18
CA LEU A 702 -7.81 8.55 -15.07
C LEU A 702 -7.15 9.89 -15.45
#